data_AF-A0A6F8XU40-F1
#
_entry.id   AF-A0A6F8XU40-F1
#
_cell.length_a   1.000
_cell.length_b   1.000
_cell.length_c   1.000
_cell.angle_alpha   90.00
_cell.angle_beta   90.00
_cell.angle_gamma   90.00
#
_symmetry.space_group_name_H-M   'P 1'
#
loop_
_entity.id
_entity.type
_entity.pdbx_description
1 polymer ?
#
loop_
_entity_poly.entity_id
_entity_poly.type
_entity_poly.pdbx_seq_one_letter_code
_entity_poly.pdbx_strand_id
1 'polypeptide(L)'
;MRTMGVSQRLKSRMQRFLQRPGTTVDLGPLEKLLPKIGSRAEKLADLSDAELTEAAAEAIDYVDICAFGREAARRGLDQTPYDVQLLGAMALLSGKVAEMATGEGKTLTAAMAAYGHVRRGKGPVHVLTVNDYLARRDALWMAPVYKLLGLTVGWITEASTPEQRRAAYGNDVTYVSVSEAGFDYLRDQLVTDIDDRVQRDLACCIVDEADSILIDEARVPMVLAGTVTSEEDPVHQAAELVKTLVNKRDYEIADDGRSVALTDKGLQEIEAQLDGIDLYADENVEQLSAVNVALHAEALLHRDVDYIVRNGAVELVDEMRGRVAQRRRWPDGLQAAVEAKEGLNATAEGEVLDTITVQAFIALYKNLCGMTATAVLVGNELREFFKLEVAVIPPNTPCIRVDDPDRIYATLAEKEEALIEEIRLTHEVGRPVLVGTLDVKESEQLAAGLTAAGIACVVLNAKNDEEEAAIIAEAGTFGAVTVSTQMAGRGVDIKLGGSDQADYDRIAELGGLYIIGSGRHDSRRVDDQLRGRSGRQGDPGHSVFFVGLEDELVVRHAPELIPASPKMHADGLVQDDAVTYAVEHAQRVAEGVNHEIHRNTWRYSVVIEQQRIALAERRERLLTTDVAADLLRDRFPDETDEIEDELLSRVGRSIALYHLDRLWAEHLAELNEVREGVHLRALGRLDPLDEFHRSAVPAFNDLFPKIEQRTLETFESIEVTEDWQPEEATLVRPSATWTYLVHDNPFGSELDRLISAVGRRLTSR
;
A
#
# COMPACT_ATOMS: atom_id res chain seq x y z
N MET A 1 17.89 25.40 40.86
CA MET A 1 18.00 24.00 40.37
C MET A 1 19.29 23.39 40.88
N ARG A 2 19.21 22.56 41.94
CA ARG A 2 20.38 21.91 42.54
C ARG A 2 20.80 20.68 41.72
N THR A 3 22.10 20.56 41.55
CA THR A 3 22.92 19.48 40.99
C THR A 3 22.33 18.07 41.11
N MET A 4 21.78 17.54 40.00
CA MET A 4 21.56 16.09 39.85
C MET A 4 22.91 15.39 39.62
N GLY A 5 23.18 14.35 40.43
CA GLY A 5 24.40 13.56 40.34
C GLY A 5 24.47 12.70 39.08
N VAL A 6 25.69 12.44 38.60
CA VAL A 6 26.00 11.67 37.38
C VAL A 6 25.31 10.30 37.35
N SER A 7 25.16 9.65 38.52
CA SER A 7 24.49 8.35 38.68
C SER A 7 22.97 8.42 38.43
N GLN A 8 22.30 9.51 38.82
CA GLN A 8 20.86 9.71 38.56
C GLN A 8 20.59 10.07 37.10
N ARG A 9 21.51 10.82 36.46
CA ARG A 9 21.44 11.06 35.00
C ARG A 9 21.56 9.76 34.21
N LEU A 10 22.52 8.90 34.56
CA LEU A 10 22.66 7.57 33.94
C LEU A 10 21.42 6.70 34.18
N LYS A 11 20.86 6.67 35.39
CA LYS A 11 19.63 5.94 35.69
C LYS A 11 18.43 6.48 34.93
N SER A 12 18.29 7.81 34.77
CA SER A 12 17.19 8.41 33.99
C SER A 12 17.33 8.16 32.48
N ARG A 13 18.57 8.10 31.96
CA ARG A 13 18.85 7.74 30.56
C ARG A 13 18.59 6.27 30.31
N MET A 14 19.05 5.39 31.20
CA MET A 14 18.73 3.96 31.15
C MET A 14 17.24 3.72 31.33
N GLN A 15 16.56 4.43 32.24
CA GLN A 15 15.11 4.32 32.41
C GLN A 15 14.37 4.81 31.17
N ARG A 16 14.73 5.93 30.54
CA ARG A 16 14.09 6.35 29.27
C ARG A 16 14.33 5.36 28.13
N PHE A 17 15.52 4.76 28.07
CA PHE A 17 15.87 3.74 27.07
C PHE A 17 15.18 2.39 27.33
N LEU A 18 14.97 2.02 28.60
CA LEU A 18 14.26 0.80 29.02
C LEU A 18 12.74 0.96 29.09
N GLN A 19 12.22 2.19 29.20
CA GLN A 19 10.78 2.49 29.33
C GLN A 19 10.08 2.71 28.00
N ARG A 20 10.80 2.70 26.86
CA ARG A 20 10.20 2.67 25.53
C ARG A 20 10.72 1.46 24.76
N PRO A 21 10.11 0.27 24.93
CA PRO A 21 10.38 -0.85 24.05
C PRO A 21 10.19 -0.38 22.59
N GLY A 22 11.24 -0.46 21.77
CA GLY A 22 11.18 -0.10 20.34
C GLY A 22 12.06 1.07 19.90
N THR A 23 12.58 1.92 20.81
CA THR A 23 13.58 2.93 20.41
C THR A 23 14.97 2.32 20.28
N THR A 24 15.55 2.34 19.08
CA THR A 24 16.91 1.80 18.86
C THR A 24 17.98 2.87 18.69
N VAL A 25 17.61 4.15 18.56
CA VAL A 25 18.54 5.24 18.23
C VAL A 25 18.71 6.21 19.40
N ASP A 26 19.96 6.48 19.81
CA ASP A 26 20.28 7.56 20.75
C ASP A 26 20.41 8.89 20.01
N LEU A 27 19.55 9.86 20.32
CA LEU A 27 19.58 11.21 19.73
C LEU A 27 20.65 12.12 20.35
N GLY A 28 21.24 11.74 21.49
CA GLY A 28 22.19 12.59 22.22
C GLY A 28 23.40 13.09 21.40
N PRO A 29 23.97 12.34 20.44
CA PRO A 29 24.99 12.85 19.53
C PRO A 29 24.46 13.94 18.58
N LEU A 30 23.22 13.81 18.08
CA LEU A 30 22.58 14.76 17.17
C LEU A 30 22.18 16.05 17.89
N GLU A 31 21.63 15.94 19.10
CA GLU A 31 21.27 17.09 19.96
C GLU A 31 22.45 18.04 20.20
N LYS A 32 23.68 17.50 20.31
CA LYS A 32 24.89 18.31 20.51
C LYS A 32 25.24 19.20 19.30
N LEU A 33 24.66 18.94 18.13
CA LEU A 33 24.89 19.71 16.91
C LEU A 33 23.95 20.92 16.81
N LEU A 34 22.81 20.91 17.50
CA LEU A 34 21.79 21.98 17.40
C LEU A 34 22.34 23.39 17.65
N PRO A 35 23.19 23.65 18.68
CA PRO A 35 23.74 25.00 18.89
C PRO A 35 24.65 25.45 17.74
N LYS A 36 25.36 24.52 17.09
CA LYS A 36 26.20 24.82 15.94
C LYS A 36 25.35 25.14 14.71
N ILE A 37 24.25 24.41 14.52
CA ILE A 37 23.29 24.67 13.44
C ILE A 37 22.69 26.07 13.60
N GLY A 38 22.27 26.46 14.82
CA GLY A 38 21.77 27.80 15.10
C GLY A 38 22.78 28.90 14.75
N SER A 39 24.01 28.77 15.24
CA SER A 39 25.08 29.75 14.93
C SER A 39 25.43 29.80 13.44
N ARG A 40 25.32 28.69 12.73
CA ARG A 40 25.53 28.65 11.27
C ARG A 40 24.37 29.36 10.54
N ALA A 41 23.13 29.09 10.91
CA ALA A 41 21.94 29.71 10.31
C ALA A 41 21.95 31.24 10.47
N GLU A 42 22.35 31.76 11.64
CA GLU A 42 22.50 33.21 11.86
C GLU A 42 23.45 33.87 10.86
N LYS A 43 24.56 33.20 10.50
CA LYS A 43 25.50 33.72 9.50
C LYS A 43 24.96 33.65 8.08
N LEU A 44 24.07 32.70 7.80
CA LEU A 44 23.44 32.56 6.48
C LEU A 44 22.34 33.61 6.27
N ALA A 45 21.77 34.16 7.35
CA ALA A 45 20.73 35.19 7.28
C ALA A 45 21.16 36.46 6.54
N ASP A 46 22.47 36.77 6.57
CA ASP A 46 23.04 37.96 5.91
C ASP A 46 23.27 37.76 4.40
N LEU A 47 23.19 36.53 3.89
CA LEU A 47 23.40 36.24 2.46
C LEU A 47 22.19 36.63 1.63
N SER A 48 22.40 37.08 0.40
CA SER A 48 21.33 37.15 -0.61
C SER A 48 20.87 35.74 -1.03
N ASP A 49 19.71 35.64 -1.67
CA ASP A 49 19.17 34.34 -2.12
C ASP A 49 20.09 33.65 -3.14
N ALA A 50 20.75 34.42 -4.00
CA ALA A 50 21.72 33.90 -4.96
C ALA A 50 22.97 33.34 -4.26
N GLU A 51 23.52 34.08 -3.30
CA GLU A 51 24.68 33.64 -2.50
C GLU A 51 24.33 32.43 -1.62
N LEU A 52 23.12 32.38 -1.06
CA LEU A 52 22.62 31.24 -0.31
C LEU A 52 22.56 29.99 -1.18
N THR A 53 22.00 30.13 -2.40
CA THR A 53 21.88 29.03 -3.36
C THR A 53 23.24 28.50 -3.80
N GLU A 54 24.19 29.39 -4.10
CA GLU A 54 25.56 29.01 -4.47
C GLU A 54 26.27 28.30 -3.31
N ALA A 55 26.19 28.86 -2.09
CA ALA A 55 26.83 28.27 -0.91
C ALA A 55 26.18 26.94 -0.48
N ALA A 56 24.88 26.75 -0.74
CA ALA A 56 24.15 25.51 -0.45
C ALA A 56 24.64 24.32 -1.30
N ALA A 57 25.38 24.55 -2.38
CA ALA A 57 25.97 23.49 -3.20
C ALA A 57 27.06 22.68 -2.46
N GLU A 58 27.75 23.32 -1.51
CA GLU A 58 28.91 22.77 -0.81
C GLU A 58 28.58 22.09 0.54
N ALA A 59 27.29 22.07 0.93
CA ALA A 59 26.86 21.55 2.23
C ALA A 59 26.86 20.01 2.27
N ILE A 60 27.75 19.42 3.08
CA ILE A 60 27.89 17.95 3.17
C ILE A 60 27.57 17.41 4.57
N ASP A 61 27.91 18.18 5.61
CA ASP A 61 27.70 17.74 6.99
C ASP A 61 26.30 18.11 7.52
N TYR A 62 25.92 17.51 8.65
CA TYR A 62 24.62 17.77 9.25
C TYR A 62 24.43 19.23 9.69
N VAL A 63 25.50 19.93 10.05
CA VAL A 63 25.40 21.31 10.54
C VAL A 63 25.03 22.23 9.39
N ASP A 64 25.76 22.14 8.28
CA ASP A 64 25.50 22.95 7.09
C ASP A 64 24.15 22.56 6.48
N ILE A 65 23.87 21.27 6.26
CA ILE A 65 22.62 20.82 5.65
C ILE A 65 21.40 21.36 6.41
N CYS A 66 21.40 21.22 7.74
CA CYS A 66 20.30 21.69 8.57
C CYS A 66 20.21 23.22 8.64
N ALA A 67 21.36 23.92 8.63
CA ALA A 67 21.38 25.38 8.68
C ALA A 67 20.87 26.01 7.37
N PHE A 68 21.29 25.48 6.22
CA PHE A 68 20.78 25.90 4.92
C PHE A 68 19.30 25.55 4.77
N GLY A 69 18.89 24.33 5.16
CA GLY A 69 17.48 23.93 5.16
C GLY A 69 16.61 24.86 6.01
N ARG A 70 17.06 25.21 7.23
CA ARG A 70 16.37 26.15 8.11
C ARG A 70 16.24 27.54 7.49
N GLU A 71 17.31 28.07 6.91
CA GLU A 71 17.30 29.40 6.30
C GLU A 71 16.46 29.46 5.01
N ALA A 72 16.53 28.41 4.17
CA ALA A 72 15.72 28.29 2.97
C ALA A 72 14.22 28.18 3.30
N ALA A 73 13.86 27.41 4.33
CA ALA A 73 12.48 27.31 4.81
C ALA A 73 11.95 28.66 5.34
N ARG A 74 12.78 29.37 6.11
CA ARG A 74 12.43 30.69 6.64
C ARG A 74 12.12 31.69 5.53
N ARG A 75 12.89 31.69 4.45
CA ARG A 75 12.66 32.60 3.30
C ARG A 75 11.56 32.13 2.37
N GLY A 76 11.53 30.83 2.07
CA GLY A 76 10.64 30.26 1.08
C GLY A 76 9.20 30.04 1.56
N LEU A 77 9.02 29.77 2.86
CA LEU A 77 7.73 29.41 3.46
C LEU A 77 7.29 30.31 4.61
N ASP A 78 8.13 31.29 5.00
CA ASP A 78 7.94 32.08 6.24
C ASP A 78 7.82 31.20 7.50
N GLN A 79 8.51 30.05 7.49
CA GLN A 79 8.52 29.09 8.59
C GLN A 79 9.94 28.79 9.02
N THR A 80 10.25 28.92 10.31
CA THR A 80 11.57 28.57 10.83
C THR A 80 11.53 27.16 11.43
N PRO A 81 12.25 26.17 10.85
CA PRO A 81 12.29 24.82 11.40
C PRO A 81 12.74 24.76 12.86
N TYR A 82 11.94 24.11 13.70
CA TYR A 82 12.25 23.81 15.09
C TYR A 82 13.42 22.83 15.22
N ASP A 83 14.06 22.81 16.39
CA ASP A 83 15.17 21.90 16.67
C ASP A 83 14.76 20.42 16.53
N VAL A 84 13.51 20.08 16.85
CA VAL A 84 12.97 18.72 16.69
C VAL A 84 12.91 18.30 15.22
N GLN A 85 12.58 19.22 14.32
CA GLN A 85 12.58 18.98 12.87
C GLN A 85 14.00 18.75 12.35
N LEU A 86 14.99 19.49 12.89
CA LEU A 86 16.40 19.25 12.54
C LEU A 86 16.88 17.88 13.03
N LEU A 87 16.46 17.44 14.23
CA LEU A 87 16.74 16.09 14.72
C LEU A 87 16.13 15.02 13.81
N GLY A 88 14.88 15.23 13.36
CA GLY A 88 14.21 14.37 12.38
C GLY A 88 14.98 14.30 11.06
N ALA A 89 15.41 15.44 10.52
CA ALA A 89 16.17 15.48 9.26
C ALA A 89 17.50 14.73 9.38
N MET A 90 18.25 14.92 10.48
CA MET A 90 19.48 14.18 10.74
C MET A 90 19.25 12.67 10.93
N ALA A 91 18.12 12.27 11.51
CA ALA A 91 17.74 10.86 11.63
C ALA A 91 17.47 10.23 10.24
N LEU A 92 16.70 10.91 9.38
CA LEU A 92 16.46 10.49 7.99
C LEU A 92 17.77 10.38 7.19
N LEU A 93 18.66 11.37 7.31
CA LEU A 93 19.98 11.36 6.68
C LEU A 93 20.90 10.22 7.17
N SER A 94 20.57 9.63 8.32
CA SER A 94 21.25 8.48 8.91
C SER A 94 20.61 7.14 8.53
N GLY A 95 19.63 7.12 7.61
CA GLY A 95 18.95 5.90 7.17
C GLY A 95 18.02 5.31 8.23
N LYS A 96 17.33 6.17 9.01
CA LYS A 96 16.43 5.77 10.09
C LYS A 96 14.99 6.16 9.78
N VAL A 97 14.06 5.56 10.52
CA VAL A 97 12.67 6.02 10.55
C VAL A 97 12.53 7.06 11.66
N ALA A 98 12.16 8.30 11.31
CA ALA A 98 11.89 9.35 12.27
C ALA A 98 10.43 9.26 12.75
N GLU A 99 10.22 8.91 14.02
CA GLU A 99 8.89 9.02 14.63
C GLU A 99 8.65 10.48 15.05
N MET A 100 7.72 11.13 14.38
CA MET A 100 7.32 12.51 14.61
C MET A 100 5.80 12.60 14.60
N ALA A 101 5.23 13.12 15.71
CA ALA A 101 3.79 13.28 15.84
C ALA A 101 3.21 14.14 14.71
N THR A 102 1.93 13.93 14.40
CA THR A 102 1.24 14.75 13.40
C THR A 102 1.18 16.21 13.85
N GLY A 103 1.46 17.14 12.94
CA GLY A 103 1.62 18.56 13.25
C GLY A 103 3.04 19.00 13.65
N GLU A 104 4.03 18.09 13.71
CA GLU A 104 5.44 18.46 13.95
C GLU A 104 6.19 18.88 12.68
N GLY A 105 5.52 18.91 11.52
CA GLY A 105 6.09 19.33 10.23
C GLY A 105 6.99 18.26 9.58
N LYS A 106 6.43 17.07 9.36
CA LYS A 106 7.04 15.93 8.65
C LYS A 106 7.49 16.31 7.23
N THR A 107 6.62 16.90 6.42
CA THR A 107 6.93 17.34 5.05
C THR A 107 8.17 18.24 4.96
N LEU A 108 8.26 19.28 5.79
CA LEU A 108 9.41 20.19 5.80
C LEU A 108 10.71 19.49 6.27
N THR A 109 10.57 18.55 7.22
CA THR A 109 11.67 17.70 7.67
C THR A 109 12.19 16.79 6.55
N ALA A 110 11.27 16.19 5.78
CA ALA A 110 11.56 15.39 4.60
C ALA A 110 12.34 16.20 3.55
N ALA A 111 11.91 17.44 3.29
CA ALA A 111 12.54 18.29 2.30
C ALA A 111 14.01 18.61 2.64
N MET A 112 14.30 18.92 3.90
CA MET A 112 15.68 19.13 4.38
C MET A 112 16.53 17.84 4.26
N ALA A 113 15.95 16.67 4.55
CA ALA A 113 16.63 15.40 4.40
C ALA A 113 16.88 15.03 2.93
N ALA A 114 15.92 15.27 2.04
CA ALA A 114 16.08 15.07 0.59
C ALA A 114 17.23 15.92 0.06
N TYR A 115 17.29 17.20 0.44
CA TYR A 115 18.41 18.08 0.12
C TYR A 115 19.76 17.50 0.56
N GLY A 116 19.85 17.05 1.81
CA GLY A 116 21.08 16.47 2.32
C GLY A 116 21.48 15.15 1.64
N HIS A 117 20.54 14.31 1.24
CA HIS A 117 20.85 13.08 0.48
C HIS A 117 21.41 13.40 -0.91
N VAL A 118 20.79 14.34 -1.63
CA VAL A 118 21.31 14.81 -2.93
C VAL A 118 22.73 15.35 -2.78
N ARG A 119 22.96 16.27 -1.82
CA ARG A 119 24.29 16.88 -1.61
C ARG A 119 25.37 15.90 -1.17
N ARG A 120 24.99 14.81 -0.49
CA ARG A 120 25.91 13.74 -0.10
C ARG A 120 26.15 12.71 -1.21
N GLY A 121 25.70 12.97 -2.44
CA GLY A 121 25.87 12.07 -3.59
C GLY A 121 25.03 10.79 -3.49
N LYS A 122 23.93 10.83 -2.74
CA LYS A 122 22.97 9.72 -2.59
C LYS A 122 21.70 9.92 -3.40
N GLY A 123 21.53 11.06 -4.06
CA GLY A 123 20.40 11.36 -4.94
C GLY A 123 20.57 10.75 -6.35
N PRO A 124 19.54 10.81 -7.21
CA PRO A 124 18.24 11.49 -7.01
C PRO A 124 17.39 10.85 -5.90
N VAL A 125 16.46 11.63 -5.33
CA VAL A 125 15.64 11.21 -4.18
C VAL A 125 14.18 11.07 -4.60
N HIS A 126 13.58 9.91 -4.32
CA HIS A 126 12.13 9.74 -4.37
C HIS A 126 11.52 9.98 -2.99
N VAL A 127 10.57 10.90 -2.89
CA VAL A 127 9.72 11.04 -1.70
C VAL A 127 8.43 10.28 -1.99
N LEU A 128 8.31 9.09 -1.39
CA LEU A 128 7.16 8.21 -1.57
C LEU A 128 6.05 8.64 -0.61
N THR A 129 4.88 8.92 -1.17
CA THR A 129 3.67 9.33 -0.44
C THR A 129 2.57 8.28 -0.58
N VAL A 130 1.51 8.41 0.23
CA VAL A 130 0.38 7.47 0.22
C VAL A 130 -0.53 7.66 -0.99
N ASN A 131 -0.65 8.89 -1.50
CA ASN A 131 -1.52 9.19 -2.64
C ASN A 131 -0.97 10.35 -3.50
N ASP A 132 -1.54 10.49 -4.69
CA ASP A 132 -1.13 11.47 -5.70
C ASP A 132 -1.39 12.92 -5.28
N TYR A 133 -2.45 13.14 -4.50
CA TYR A 133 -2.76 14.47 -3.96
C TYR A 133 -1.63 14.99 -3.07
N LEU A 134 -1.16 14.16 -2.13
CA LEU A 134 -0.06 14.50 -1.23
C LEU A 134 1.25 14.69 -2.00
N ALA A 135 1.54 13.81 -2.98
CA ALA A 135 2.72 13.94 -3.84
C ALA A 135 2.78 15.32 -4.51
N ARG A 136 1.69 15.70 -5.18
CA ARG A 136 1.59 17.00 -5.89
C ARG A 136 1.63 18.17 -4.92
N ARG A 137 0.84 18.12 -3.84
CA ARG A 137 0.77 19.18 -2.84
C ARG A 137 2.14 19.47 -2.24
N ASP A 138 2.85 18.43 -1.81
CA ASP A 138 4.10 18.58 -1.07
C ASP A 138 5.25 19.01 -1.99
N ALA A 139 5.30 18.52 -3.23
CA ALA A 139 6.24 19.02 -4.23
C ALA A 139 6.08 20.52 -4.48
N LEU A 140 4.84 20.98 -4.69
CA LEU A 140 4.54 22.39 -4.95
C LEU A 140 4.80 23.24 -3.70
N TRP A 141 4.42 22.75 -2.53
CA TRP A 141 4.61 23.46 -1.27
C TRP A 141 6.11 23.62 -0.95
N MET A 142 6.93 22.59 -1.15
CA MET A 142 8.37 22.62 -0.85
C MET A 142 9.22 23.21 -1.98
N ALA A 143 8.67 23.46 -3.17
CA ALA A 143 9.40 24.01 -4.31
C ALA A 143 10.20 25.31 -4.02
N PRO A 144 9.67 26.30 -3.27
CA PRO A 144 10.44 27.50 -2.91
C PRO A 144 11.69 27.18 -2.08
N VAL A 145 11.61 26.17 -1.22
CA VAL A 145 12.73 25.72 -0.38
C VAL A 145 13.79 25.03 -1.24
N TYR A 146 13.38 24.08 -2.09
CA TYR A 146 14.33 23.41 -2.99
C TYR A 146 15.03 24.38 -3.94
N LYS A 147 14.30 25.37 -4.47
CA LYS A 147 14.87 26.42 -5.32
C LYS A 147 16.00 27.18 -4.62
N LEU A 148 15.78 27.62 -3.37
CA LEU A 148 16.79 28.30 -2.56
C LEU A 148 17.97 27.40 -2.17
N LEU A 149 17.74 26.09 -2.10
CA LEU A 149 18.77 25.09 -1.85
C LEU A 149 19.49 24.65 -3.15
N GLY A 150 19.12 25.21 -4.29
CA GLY A 150 19.71 24.92 -5.60
C GLY A 150 19.39 23.51 -6.11
N LEU A 151 18.19 23.01 -5.82
CA LEU A 151 17.67 21.73 -6.29
C LEU A 151 16.42 21.90 -7.15
N THR A 152 16.20 20.93 -8.02
CA THR A 152 15.02 20.78 -8.85
C THR A 152 14.04 19.78 -8.22
N VAL A 153 12.74 20.00 -8.39
CA VAL A 153 11.68 19.13 -7.85
C VAL A 153 10.61 18.86 -8.88
N GLY A 154 10.21 17.60 -9.00
CA GLY A 154 9.09 17.13 -9.82
C GLY A 154 8.09 16.32 -9.02
N TRP A 155 6.94 16.05 -9.61
CA TRP A 155 5.94 15.13 -9.07
C TRP A 155 5.31 14.33 -10.21
N ILE A 156 4.85 13.11 -9.93
CA ILE A 156 3.97 12.38 -10.84
C ILE A 156 2.65 12.00 -10.17
N THR A 157 1.63 11.89 -11.01
CA THR A 157 0.29 11.43 -10.69
C THR A 157 -0.12 10.40 -11.75
N GLU A 158 -1.19 9.65 -11.52
CA GLU A 158 -1.76 8.69 -12.48
C GLU A 158 -1.97 9.33 -13.87
N ALA A 159 -2.46 10.57 -13.93
CA ALA A 159 -2.71 11.31 -15.16
C ALA A 159 -1.44 11.78 -15.91
N SER A 160 -0.25 11.57 -15.36
CA SER A 160 1.02 12.00 -15.96
C SER A 160 1.37 11.13 -17.17
N THR A 161 1.63 11.79 -18.30
CA THR A 161 2.14 11.19 -19.54
C THR A 161 3.58 10.67 -19.38
N PRO A 162 4.05 9.74 -20.22
CA PRO A 162 5.43 9.25 -20.18
C PRO A 162 6.48 10.38 -20.27
N GLU A 163 6.24 11.41 -21.08
CA GLU A 163 7.13 12.58 -21.20
C GLU A 163 7.20 13.36 -19.88
N GLN A 164 6.05 13.57 -19.24
CA GLN A 164 5.98 14.26 -17.94
C GLN A 164 6.66 13.44 -16.85
N ARG A 165 6.52 12.11 -16.88
CA ARG A 165 7.20 11.21 -15.93
C ARG A 165 8.71 11.25 -16.09
N ARG A 166 9.23 11.15 -17.32
CA ARG A 166 10.66 11.33 -17.62
C ARG A 166 11.19 12.68 -17.13
N ALA A 167 10.44 13.76 -17.40
CA ALA A 167 10.81 15.09 -16.91
C ALA A 167 10.81 15.16 -15.37
N ALA A 168 9.83 14.55 -14.70
CA ALA A 168 9.74 14.51 -13.25
C ALA A 168 10.89 13.72 -12.62
N TYR A 169 11.13 12.47 -13.05
CA TYR A 169 12.25 11.64 -12.60
C TYR A 169 13.63 12.23 -12.95
N GLY A 170 13.69 13.13 -13.94
CA GLY A 170 14.88 13.92 -14.27
C GLY A 170 15.31 14.91 -13.18
N ASN A 171 14.43 15.25 -12.23
CA ASN A 171 14.73 16.19 -11.14
C ASN A 171 15.59 15.55 -10.03
N ASP A 172 16.20 16.40 -9.20
CA ASP A 172 16.97 15.98 -8.02
C ASP A 172 16.06 15.30 -6.98
N VAL A 173 14.82 15.78 -6.86
CA VAL A 173 13.79 15.24 -5.97
C VAL A 173 12.50 15.00 -6.74
N THR A 174 11.92 13.82 -6.59
CA THR A 174 10.64 13.45 -7.21
C THR A 174 9.66 13.01 -6.13
N TYR A 175 8.51 13.67 -6.05
CA TYR A 175 7.39 13.23 -5.20
C TYR A 175 6.46 12.33 -6.00
N VAL A 176 6.10 11.18 -5.46
CA VAL A 176 5.27 10.21 -6.16
C VAL A 176 4.57 9.31 -5.15
N SER A 177 3.37 8.84 -5.47
CA SER A 177 2.74 7.80 -4.65
C SER A 177 3.51 6.48 -4.79
N VAL A 178 3.49 5.63 -3.76
CA VAL A 178 4.20 4.35 -3.82
C VAL A 178 3.72 3.47 -4.99
N SER A 179 2.41 3.52 -5.28
CA SER A 179 1.79 2.79 -6.37
C SER A 179 2.28 3.26 -7.73
N GLU A 180 2.27 4.57 -8.01
CA GLU A 180 2.74 5.11 -9.28
C GLU A 180 4.22 4.82 -9.52
N ALA A 181 5.05 4.90 -8.47
CA ALA A 181 6.46 4.54 -8.57
C ALA A 181 6.66 3.05 -8.87
N GLY A 182 5.87 2.16 -8.27
CA GLY A 182 5.94 0.73 -8.58
C GLY A 182 5.42 0.40 -9.98
N PHE A 183 4.35 1.06 -10.43
CA PHE A 183 3.80 0.88 -11.78
C PHE A 183 4.71 1.41 -12.88
N ASP A 184 5.40 2.52 -12.63
CA ASP A 184 6.45 3.01 -13.53
C ASP A 184 7.61 2.01 -13.61
N TYR A 185 8.02 1.43 -12.49
CA TYR A 185 9.05 0.38 -12.47
C TYR A 185 8.63 -0.86 -13.28
N LEU A 186 7.39 -1.34 -13.10
CA LEU A 186 6.87 -2.49 -13.85
C LEU A 186 6.75 -2.18 -15.35
N ARG A 187 6.29 -0.99 -15.73
CA ARG A 187 6.24 -0.58 -17.15
C ARG A 187 7.64 -0.49 -17.77
N ASP A 188 8.62 -0.01 -17.01
CA ASP A 188 10.02 0.00 -17.43
C ASP A 188 10.60 -1.41 -17.61
N GLN A 189 10.00 -2.45 -17.01
CA GLN A 189 10.36 -3.85 -17.29
C GLN A 189 9.81 -4.38 -18.62
N LEU A 190 9.00 -3.62 -19.36
CA LEU A 190 8.46 -4.01 -20.67
C LEU A 190 8.98 -3.17 -21.84
N VAL A 191 9.77 -2.12 -21.60
CA VAL A 191 10.30 -1.25 -22.68
C VAL A 191 11.22 -2.01 -23.62
N THR A 192 11.10 -1.76 -24.91
CA THR A 192 11.94 -2.36 -25.96
C THR A 192 13.08 -1.45 -26.39
N ASP A 193 12.93 -0.15 -26.15
CA ASP A 193 13.96 0.87 -26.29
C ASP A 193 14.32 1.44 -24.91
N ILE A 194 15.59 1.76 -24.72
CA ILE A 194 16.08 2.38 -23.50
C ILE A 194 15.56 3.82 -23.36
N ASP A 195 15.30 4.50 -24.47
CA ASP A 195 14.82 5.89 -24.48
C ASP A 195 13.36 6.02 -24.02
N ASP A 196 12.60 4.92 -24.04
CA ASP A 196 11.22 4.84 -23.54
C ASP A 196 11.15 4.68 -22.01
N ARG A 197 12.27 4.35 -21.36
CA ARG A 197 12.34 4.20 -19.90
C ARG A 197 12.01 5.51 -19.20
N VAL A 198 11.12 5.47 -18.21
CA VAL A 198 10.73 6.67 -17.47
C VAL A 198 11.53 6.87 -16.18
N GLN A 199 11.86 5.79 -15.46
CA GLN A 199 12.60 5.86 -14.21
C GLN A 199 14.12 5.88 -14.43
N ARG A 200 14.81 6.37 -13.40
CA ARG A 200 16.27 6.34 -13.27
C ARG A 200 16.65 5.33 -12.19
N ASP A 201 17.96 5.16 -11.98
CA ASP A 201 18.51 4.39 -10.86
C ASP A 201 17.81 4.72 -9.53
N LEU A 202 17.29 3.69 -8.86
CA LEU A 202 16.66 3.78 -7.54
C LEU A 202 17.71 4.03 -6.43
N ALA A 203 18.15 5.28 -6.30
CA ALA A 203 19.26 5.67 -5.44
C ALA A 203 18.86 5.88 -3.97
N CYS A 204 17.85 6.71 -3.72
CA CYS A 204 17.39 7.01 -2.37
C CYS A 204 15.87 7.21 -2.34
N CYS A 205 15.21 6.63 -1.35
CA CYS A 205 13.83 6.96 -1.04
C CYS A 205 13.66 7.43 0.41
N ILE A 206 12.73 8.38 0.55
CA ILE A 206 12.18 8.83 1.83
C ILE A 206 10.70 8.45 1.80
N VAL A 207 10.29 7.54 2.68
CA VAL A 207 8.90 7.08 2.77
C VAL A 207 8.15 7.94 3.78
N ASP A 208 7.18 8.73 3.31
CA ASP A 208 6.24 9.42 4.18
C ASP A 208 5.14 8.47 4.66
N GLU A 209 4.65 8.68 5.88
CA GLU A 209 3.80 7.73 6.61
C GLU A 209 4.28 6.27 6.47
N ALA A 210 5.55 6.06 6.79
CA ALA A 210 6.28 4.82 6.59
C ALA A 210 5.62 3.59 7.21
N ASP A 211 4.83 3.75 8.28
CA ASP A 211 4.09 2.64 8.86
C ASP A 211 2.97 2.14 7.95
N SER A 212 2.26 3.00 7.22
CA SER A 212 1.27 2.47 6.28
C SER A 212 1.87 1.92 5.02
N ILE A 213 2.87 2.59 4.44
CA ILE A 213 3.46 2.07 3.22
C ILE A 213 4.27 0.79 3.49
N LEU A 214 5.05 0.75 4.56
CA LEU A 214 5.96 -0.37 4.84
C LEU A 214 5.33 -1.50 5.68
N ILE A 215 4.12 -1.32 6.23
CA ILE A 215 3.44 -2.35 7.02
C ILE A 215 2.06 -2.65 6.44
N ASP A 216 1.17 -1.66 6.37
CA ASP A 216 -0.21 -1.87 5.91
C ASP A 216 -0.27 -2.29 4.43
N GLU A 217 0.44 -1.58 3.57
CA GLU A 217 0.45 -1.77 2.12
C GLU A 217 1.58 -2.68 1.64
N ALA A 218 2.55 -3.02 2.50
CA ALA A 218 3.75 -3.76 2.13
C ALA A 218 3.47 -5.06 1.38
N ARG A 219 2.37 -5.74 1.72
CA ARG A 219 1.96 -7.03 1.15
C ARG A 219 1.14 -6.90 -0.13
N VAL A 220 0.62 -5.71 -0.41
CA VAL A 220 -0.25 -5.47 -1.57
C VAL A 220 0.61 -5.61 -2.83
N PRO A 221 0.30 -6.57 -3.72
CA PRO A 221 0.99 -6.68 -4.99
C PRO A 221 0.47 -5.59 -5.95
N MET A 222 1.41 -4.96 -6.64
CA MET A 222 1.17 -4.12 -7.80
C MET A 222 1.25 -5.01 -9.02
N VAL A 223 0.17 -5.10 -9.78
CA VAL A 223 0.05 -6.00 -10.94
C VAL A 223 0.01 -5.17 -12.21
N LEU A 224 0.79 -5.59 -13.21
CA LEU A 224 0.73 -5.11 -14.57
C LEU A 224 0.09 -6.20 -15.44
N ALA A 225 -1.08 -5.91 -15.99
CA ALA A 225 -1.81 -6.83 -16.85
C ALA A 225 -1.86 -6.31 -18.29
N GLY A 226 -1.96 -7.23 -19.25
CA GLY A 226 -2.04 -6.94 -20.68
C GLY A 226 -3.26 -7.60 -21.32
N THR A 227 -3.80 -6.95 -22.35
CA THR A 227 -4.87 -7.54 -23.16
C THR A 227 -4.27 -8.51 -24.17
N VAL A 228 -4.66 -9.77 -24.15
CA VAL A 228 -4.42 -10.69 -25.27
C VAL A 228 -5.69 -10.75 -26.09
N THR A 229 -5.62 -10.33 -27.37
CA THR A 229 -6.77 -10.50 -28.27
C THR A 229 -6.81 -11.96 -28.72
N SER A 230 -7.52 -12.82 -27.98
CA SER A 230 -7.95 -14.11 -28.50
C SER A 230 -9.20 -13.92 -29.36
N GLU A 231 -9.25 -14.59 -30.51
CA GLU A 231 -10.40 -14.50 -31.44
C GLU A 231 -11.62 -15.32 -30.96
N GLU A 232 -11.45 -16.23 -30.00
CA GLU A 232 -12.53 -17.03 -29.41
C GLU A 232 -12.28 -17.21 -27.90
N ASP A 233 -13.19 -16.72 -27.05
CA ASP A 233 -13.14 -16.89 -25.59
C ASP A 233 -13.97 -18.13 -25.18
N PRO A 234 -13.34 -19.22 -24.71
CA PRO A 234 -14.04 -20.43 -24.25
C PRO A 234 -15.07 -20.15 -23.14
N VAL A 235 -14.84 -19.10 -22.33
CA VAL A 235 -15.73 -18.68 -21.25
C VAL A 235 -17.04 -18.14 -21.79
N HIS A 236 -17.03 -17.46 -22.94
CA HIS A 236 -18.25 -16.95 -23.56
C HIS A 236 -19.15 -18.09 -24.07
N GLN A 237 -18.53 -19.12 -24.67
CA GLN A 237 -19.26 -20.33 -25.07
C GLN A 237 -19.79 -21.07 -23.83
N ALA A 238 -18.97 -21.21 -22.79
CA ALA A 238 -19.34 -21.86 -21.54
C ALA A 238 -20.49 -21.13 -20.80
N ALA A 239 -20.51 -19.80 -20.80
CA ALA A 239 -21.57 -19.00 -20.19
C ALA A 239 -22.95 -19.31 -20.78
N GLU A 240 -23.05 -19.51 -22.10
CA GLU A 240 -24.31 -19.90 -22.75
C GLU A 240 -24.72 -21.34 -22.41
N LEU A 241 -23.77 -22.26 -22.21
CA LEU A 241 -24.05 -23.64 -21.80
C LEU A 241 -24.64 -23.70 -20.39
N VAL A 242 -24.03 -22.99 -19.43
CA VAL A 242 -24.43 -23.05 -18.01
C VAL A 242 -25.75 -22.34 -17.72
N LYS A 243 -26.15 -21.38 -18.56
CA LYS A 243 -27.38 -20.57 -18.44
C LYS A 243 -28.66 -21.40 -18.39
N THR A 244 -28.63 -22.60 -18.95
CA THR A 244 -29.78 -23.52 -19.01
C THR A 244 -29.86 -24.47 -17.81
N LEU A 245 -28.82 -24.51 -16.99
CA LEU A 245 -28.72 -25.42 -15.86
C LEU A 245 -29.57 -24.95 -14.67
N VAL A 246 -30.04 -25.91 -13.88
CA VAL A 246 -30.94 -25.68 -12.75
C VAL A 246 -30.30 -26.13 -11.44
N ASN A 247 -30.24 -25.23 -10.46
CA ASN A 247 -29.79 -25.51 -9.10
C ASN A 247 -30.54 -26.70 -8.49
N LYS A 248 -29.82 -27.59 -7.80
CA LYS A 248 -30.26 -28.87 -7.19
C LYS A 248 -30.66 -29.97 -8.16
N ARG A 249 -30.54 -29.72 -9.47
CA ARG A 249 -30.79 -30.73 -10.51
C ARG A 249 -29.53 -30.99 -11.33
N ASP A 250 -28.88 -29.92 -11.75
CA ASP A 250 -27.76 -29.97 -12.69
C ASP A 250 -26.47 -29.51 -12.01
N TYR A 251 -26.56 -28.60 -11.03
CA TYR A 251 -25.45 -28.20 -10.16
C TYR A 251 -25.91 -28.02 -8.71
N GLU A 252 -24.96 -28.05 -7.78
CA GLU A 252 -25.19 -27.81 -6.35
C GLU A 252 -24.25 -26.72 -5.83
N ILE A 253 -24.79 -25.84 -5.00
CA ILE A 253 -24.04 -24.81 -4.27
C ILE A 253 -23.72 -25.36 -2.88
N ALA A 254 -22.47 -25.25 -2.45
CA ALA A 254 -22.03 -25.70 -1.13
C ALA A 254 -22.71 -24.92 0.01
N ASP A 255 -22.79 -25.52 1.20
CA ASP A 255 -23.46 -24.92 2.37
C ASP A 255 -22.83 -23.59 2.84
N ASP A 256 -21.57 -23.34 2.49
CA ASP A 256 -20.86 -22.09 2.78
C ASP A 256 -21.17 -20.96 1.77
N GLY A 257 -21.89 -21.27 0.68
CA GLY A 257 -22.23 -20.34 -0.38
C GLY A 257 -21.04 -19.87 -1.24
N ARG A 258 -19.86 -20.50 -1.11
CA ARG A 258 -18.62 -20.03 -1.75
C ARG A 258 -18.16 -20.89 -2.93
N SER A 259 -18.75 -22.06 -3.10
CA SER A 259 -18.38 -22.96 -4.19
C SER A 259 -19.62 -23.58 -4.83
N VAL A 260 -19.50 -23.87 -6.11
CA VAL A 260 -20.52 -24.53 -6.92
C VAL A 260 -19.88 -25.71 -7.65
N ALA A 261 -20.59 -26.82 -7.71
CA ALA A 261 -20.13 -28.03 -8.39
C ALA A 261 -21.23 -28.58 -9.30
N LEU A 262 -20.84 -29.10 -10.47
CA LEU A 262 -21.75 -29.85 -11.33
C LEU A 262 -22.16 -31.17 -10.66
N THR A 263 -23.43 -31.53 -10.83
CA THR A 263 -23.90 -32.89 -10.56
C THR A 263 -23.61 -33.79 -11.76
N ASP A 264 -23.65 -35.11 -11.59
CA ASP A 264 -23.50 -36.08 -12.68
C ASP A 264 -24.43 -35.78 -13.88
N LYS A 265 -25.63 -35.25 -13.59
CA LYS A 265 -26.61 -34.93 -14.62
C LYS A 265 -26.26 -33.64 -15.37
N GLY A 266 -25.84 -32.59 -14.66
CA GLY A 266 -25.39 -31.35 -15.29
C GLY A 266 -24.13 -31.55 -16.12
N LEU A 267 -23.22 -32.39 -15.64
CA LEU A 267 -22.03 -32.80 -16.40
C LEU A 267 -22.43 -33.46 -17.73
N GLN A 268 -23.30 -34.47 -17.70
CA GLN A 268 -23.78 -35.14 -18.92
C GLN A 268 -24.49 -34.17 -19.89
N GLU A 269 -25.21 -33.18 -19.37
CA GLU A 269 -25.94 -32.21 -20.19
C GLU A 269 -25.02 -31.19 -20.86
N ILE A 270 -23.92 -30.79 -20.20
CA ILE A 270 -22.86 -29.98 -20.82
C ILE A 270 -22.06 -30.81 -21.83
N GLU A 271 -21.61 -32.01 -21.47
CA GLU A 271 -20.84 -32.89 -22.37
C GLU A 271 -21.62 -33.19 -23.65
N ALA A 272 -22.93 -33.43 -23.56
CA ALA A 272 -23.79 -33.65 -24.72
C ALA A 272 -23.91 -32.43 -25.65
N GLN A 273 -23.78 -31.21 -25.12
CA GLN A 273 -23.78 -29.97 -25.91
C GLN A 273 -22.42 -29.66 -26.52
N LEU A 274 -21.35 -30.25 -25.97
CA LEU A 274 -19.97 -30.18 -26.48
C LEU A 274 -19.61 -31.42 -27.30
N ASP A 275 -20.54 -31.92 -28.12
CA ASP A 275 -20.34 -33.09 -29.00
C ASP A 275 -19.93 -34.40 -28.29
N GLY A 276 -20.19 -34.52 -26.98
CA GLY A 276 -19.95 -35.73 -26.19
C GLY A 276 -18.50 -35.91 -25.72
N ILE A 277 -17.74 -34.82 -25.57
CA ILE A 277 -16.39 -34.87 -24.98
C ILE A 277 -16.44 -35.31 -23.51
N ASP A 278 -15.35 -35.89 -23.01
CA ASP A 278 -15.11 -36.08 -21.58
C ASP A 278 -14.43 -34.83 -21.03
N LEU A 279 -15.14 -34.05 -20.21
CA LEU A 279 -14.61 -32.81 -19.65
C LEU A 279 -13.42 -33.03 -18.71
N TYR A 280 -13.25 -34.23 -18.15
CA TYR A 280 -12.15 -34.56 -17.23
C TYR A 280 -10.92 -35.16 -17.91
N ALA A 281 -10.93 -35.29 -19.24
CA ALA A 281 -9.74 -35.69 -19.98
C ALA A 281 -8.67 -34.58 -19.94
N ASP A 282 -7.38 -34.98 -19.88
CA ASP A 282 -6.23 -34.04 -19.85
C ASP A 282 -6.22 -33.06 -21.04
N GLU A 283 -6.88 -33.42 -22.13
CA GLU A 283 -7.00 -32.64 -23.36
C GLU A 283 -8.01 -31.48 -23.24
N ASN A 284 -8.95 -31.55 -22.29
CA ASN A 284 -10.11 -30.65 -22.16
C ASN A 284 -10.08 -29.80 -20.87
N VAL A 285 -8.92 -29.69 -20.23
CA VAL A 285 -8.74 -28.93 -18.97
C VAL A 285 -9.16 -27.47 -19.12
N GLU A 286 -8.89 -26.86 -20.28
CA GLU A 286 -9.27 -25.48 -20.59
C GLU A 286 -10.80 -25.31 -20.66
N GLN A 287 -11.51 -26.21 -21.35
CA GLN A 287 -12.99 -26.22 -21.35
C GLN A 287 -13.57 -26.46 -19.95
N LEU A 288 -13.01 -27.39 -19.18
CA LEU A 288 -13.48 -27.68 -17.82
C LEU A 288 -13.33 -26.45 -16.91
N SER A 289 -12.19 -25.76 -17.01
CA SER A 289 -11.97 -24.51 -16.28
C SER A 289 -13.00 -23.45 -16.67
N ALA A 290 -13.17 -23.20 -17.98
CA ALA A 290 -14.13 -22.23 -18.49
C ALA A 290 -15.57 -22.51 -18.05
N VAL A 291 -15.99 -23.78 -18.05
CA VAL A 291 -17.32 -24.21 -17.56
C VAL A 291 -17.49 -23.96 -16.07
N ASN A 292 -16.48 -24.24 -15.25
CA ASN A 292 -16.56 -24.00 -13.80
C ASN A 292 -16.60 -22.51 -13.48
N VAL A 293 -15.81 -21.69 -14.18
CA VAL A 293 -15.80 -20.23 -14.01
C VAL A 293 -17.15 -19.62 -14.45
N ALA A 294 -17.68 -20.07 -15.59
CA ALA A 294 -19.00 -19.66 -16.06
C ALA A 294 -20.11 -20.06 -15.07
N LEU A 295 -20.06 -21.28 -14.53
CA LEU A 295 -21.02 -21.76 -13.54
C LEU A 295 -20.92 -20.98 -12.23
N HIS A 296 -19.70 -20.62 -11.81
CA HIS A 296 -19.45 -19.76 -10.65
C HIS A 296 -20.11 -18.39 -10.84
N ALA A 297 -19.83 -17.74 -11.97
CA ALA A 297 -20.45 -16.45 -12.31
C ALA A 297 -21.97 -16.54 -12.36
N GLU A 298 -22.53 -17.61 -12.93
CA GLU A 298 -23.98 -17.78 -13.05
C GLU A 298 -24.65 -18.03 -11.69
N ALA A 299 -24.10 -18.94 -10.89
CA ALA A 299 -24.72 -19.45 -9.68
C ALA A 299 -24.44 -18.62 -8.42
N LEU A 300 -23.27 -17.98 -8.33
CA LEU A 300 -22.79 -17.32 -7.10
C LEU A 300 -22.75 -15.79 -7.20
N LEU A 301 -22.57 -15.22 -8.40
CA LEU A 301 -22.45 -13.77 -8.57
C LEU A 301 -23.77 -13.14 -9.01
N HIS A 302 -24.22 -12.15 -8.26
CA HIS A 302 -25.50 -11.47 -8.42
C HIS A 302 -25.31 -10.00 -8.78
N ARG A 303 -26.01 -9.59 -9.85
CA ARG A 303 -26.11 -8.18 -10.23
C ARG A 303 -26.76 -7.36 -9.11
N ASP A 304 -26.27 -6.14 -8.93
CA ASP A 304 -26.62 -5.18 -7.89
C ASP A 304 -26.23 -5.60 -6.45
N VAL A 305 -25.51 -6.73 -6.30
CA VAL A 305 -24.91 -7.17 -5.03
C VAL A 305 -23.40 -7.24 -5.18
N ASP A 306 -22.91 -8.03 -6.13
CA ASP A 306 -21.48 -8.30 -6.34
C ASP A 306 -20.89 -7.45 -7.49
N TYR A 307 -21.72 -7.05 -8.46
CA TYR A 307 -21.37 -6.12 -9.54
C TYR A 307 -22.56 -5.29 -10.01
N ILE A 308 -22.27 -4.22 -10.74
CA ILE A 308 -23.26 -3.50 -11.56
C ILE A 308 -22.81 -3.46 -13.03
N VAL A 309 -23.76 -3.22 -13.92
CA VAL A 309 -23.49 -2.98 -15.35
C VAL A 309 -23.74 -1.50 -15.66
N ARG A 310 -22.69 -0.80 -16.11
CA ARG A 310 -22.75 0.63 -16.43
C ARG A 310 -21.93 0.95 -17.68
N ASN A 311 -22.47 1.78 -18.57
CA ASN A 311 -21.83 2.17 -19.84
C ASN A 311 -21.35 0.99 -20.71
N GLY A 312 -22.02 -0.16 -20.62
CA GLY A 312 -21.63 -1.37 -21.37
C GLY A 312 -20.44 -2.14 -20.78
N ALA A 313 -20.06 -1.88 -19.52
CA ALA A 313 -19.02 -2.61 -18.79
C ALA A 313 -19.54 -3.09 -17.43
N VAL A 314 -18.96 -4.18 -16.92
CA VAL A 314 -19.19 -4.69 -15.55
C VAL A 314 -18.25 -3.98 -14.59
N GLU A 315 -18.80 -3.38 -13.54
CA GLU A 315 -18.04 -2.74 -12.46
C GLU A 315 -18.32 -3.48 -11.15
N LEU A 316 -17.27 -3.96 -10.47
CA LEU A 316 -17.40 -4.72 -9.21
C LEU A 316 -17.96 -3.86 -8.09
N VAL A 317 -18.77 -4.46 -7.22
CA VAL A 317 -19.27 -3.85 -6.00
C VAL A 317 -18.49 -4.45 -4.82
N ASP A 318 -17.84 -3.61 -4.04
CA ASP A 318 -17.12 -4.02 -2.82
C ASP A 318 -18.13 -4.55 -1.79
N GLU A 319 -18.05 -5.85 -1.47
CA GLU A 319 -18.95 -6.58 -0.55
C GLU A 319 -19.05 -5.91 0.83
N MET A 320 -17.99 -5.24 1.30
CA MET A 320 -17.98 -4.59 2.61
C MET A 320 -18.59 -3.19 2.56
N ARG A 321 -18.71 -2.57 1.38
CA ARG A 321 -19.04 -1.15 1.24
C ARG A 321 -20.26 -0.86 0.35
N GLY A 322 -20.78 -1.83 -0.40
CA GLY A 322 -21.91 -1.66 -1.32
C GLY A 322 -21.64 -0.62 -2.42
N ARG A 323 -20.37 -0.46 -2.83
CA ARG A 323 -19.91 0.61 -3.73
C ARG A 323 -19.11 0.07 -4.89
N VAL A 324 -19.21 0.77 -6.01
CA VAL A 324 -18.50 0.48 -7.25
C VAL A 324 -16.99 0.68 -7.08
N ALA A 325 -16.22 -0.37 -7.26
CA ALA A 325 -14.77 -0.33 -7.36
C ALA A 325 -14.36 0.01 -8.79
N GLN A 326 -13.89 1.24 -9.01
CA GLN A 326 -13.43 1.66 -10.34
C GLN A 326 -12.14 0.92 -10.72
N ARG A 327 -12.11 0.36 -11.95
CA ARG A 327 -10.96 -0.34 -12.54
C ARG A 327 -10.50 -1.62 -11.82
N ARG A 328 -11.34 -2.23 -10.99
CA ARG A 328 -11.12 -3.61 -10.53
C ARG A 328 -11.73 -4.59 -11.52
N ARG A 329 -11.18 -5.79 -11.56
CA ARG A 329 -11.69 -6.95 -12.31
C ARG A 329 -11.57 -8.18 -11.44
N TRP A 330 -12.49 -9.12 -11.60
CA TRP A 330 -12.27 -10.46 -11.06
C TRP A 330 -11.17 -11.19 -11.85
N PRO A 331 -10.31 -11.96 -11.15
CA PRO A 331 -9.25 -12.74 -11.79
C PRO A 331 -9.81 -13.96 -12.55
N ASP A 332 -8.92 -14.67 -13.25
CA ASP A 332 -9.14 -16.04 -13.75
C ASP A 332 -10.39 -16.21 -14.62
N GLY A 333 -10.64 -15.26 -15.52
CA GLY A 333 -11.76 -15.32 -16.48
C GLY A 333 -13.14 -15.03 -15.88
N LEU A 334 -13.25 -14.85 -14.56
CA LEU A 334 -14.54 -14.65 -13.88
C LEU A 334 -15.21 -13.33 -14.29
N GLN A 335 -14.43 -12.28 -14.55
CA GLN A 335 -14.94 -11.03 -15.13
C GLN A 335 -15.57 -11.27 -16.50
N ALA A 336 -14.88 -12.00 -17.38
CA ALA A 336 -15.37 -12.33 -18.72
C ALA A 336 -16.63 -13.19 -18.65
N ALA A 337 -16.70 -14.12 -17.70
CA ALA A 337 -17.89 -14.91 -17.43
C ALA A 337 -19.09 -14.06 -16.99
N VAL A 338 -18.88 -13.06 -16.12
CA VAL A 338 -19.94 -12.12 -15.71
C VAL A 338 -20.36 -11.20 -16.87
N GLU A 339 -19.41 -10.73 -17.67
CA GLU A 339 -19.70 -9.94 -18.87
C GLU A 339 -20.52 -10.77 -19.88
N ALA A 340 -20.16 -12.03 -20.11
CA ALA A 340 -20.90 -12.97 -20.94
C ALA A 340 -22.30 -13.27 -20.38
N LYS A 341 -22.42 -13.50 -19.07
CA LYS A 341 -23.69 -13.66 -18.35
C LYS A 341 -24.65 -12.50 -18.62
N GLU A 342 -24.14 -11.27 -18.60
CA GLU A 342 -24.91 -10.04 -18.84
C GLU A 342 -25.10 -9.69 -20.33
N GLY A 343 -24.60 -10.53 -21.25
CA GLY A 343 -24.70 -10.33 -22.69
C GLY A 343 -23.85 -9.18 -23.23
N LEU A 344 -22.77 -8.85 -22.53
CA LEU A 344 -21.74 -7.90 -22.99
C LEU A 344 -20.68 -8.66 -23.80
N ASN A 345 -19.98 -7.94 -24.66
CA ASN A 345 -18.79 -8.49 -25.30
C ASN A 345 -17.76 -8.75 -24.21
N ALA A 346 -17.25 -9.99 -24.13
CA ALA A 346 -16.18 -10.33 -23.22
C ALA A 346 -15.00 -9.38 -23.48
N THR A 347 -14.63 -8.63 -22.46
CA THR A 347 -13.40 -7.86 -22.55
C THR A 347 -12.27 -8.85 -22.42
N ALA A 348 -11.38 -8.89 -23.41
CA ALA A 348 -10.27 -9.83 -23.45
C ALA A 348 -9.57 -10.00 -22.09
N GLU A 349 -9.33 -11.26 -21.74
CA GLU A 349 -8.71 -11.65 -20.48
C GLU A 349 -7.39 -10.89 -20.30
N GLY A 350 -7.23 -10.36 -19.08
CA GLY A 350 -6.01 -9.68 -18.70
C GLY A 350 -4.99 -10.70 -18.21
N GLU A 351 -3.97 -10.97 -19.01
CA GLU A 351 -2.84 -11.76 -18.56
C GLU A 351 -1.97 -10.92 -17.64
N VAL A 352 -1.57 -11.49 -16.49
CA VAL A 352 -0.58 -10.87 -15.61
C VAL A 352 0.79 -10.93 -16.27
N LEU A 353 1.27 -9.79 -16.75
CA LEU A 353 2.57 -9.68 -17.40
C LEU A 353 3.70 -9.58 -16.37
N ASP A 354 3.44 -8.84 -15.29
CA ASP A 354 4.40 -8.69 -14.20
C ASP A 354 3.71 -8.29 -12.89
N THR A 355 4.37 -8.57 -11.76
CA THR A 355 3.84 -8.25 -10.43
C THR A 355 4.94 -8.03 -9.39
N ILE A 356 4.84 -6.99 -8.57
CA ILE A 356 5.80 -6.75 -7.48
C ILE A 356 5.06 -6.23 -6.24
N THR A 357 5.44 -6.71 -5.06
CA THR A 357 4.90 -6.17 -3.81
C THR A 357 5.50 -4.80 -3.50
N VAL A 358 4.75 -3.94 -2.79
CA VAL A 358 5.26 -2.65 -2.30
C VAL A 358 6.56 -2.83 -1.52
N GLN A 359 6.61 -3.85 -0.66
CA GLN A 359 7.81 -4.18 0.11
C GLN A 359 9.02 -4.51 -0.78
N ALA A 360 8.83 -5.36 -1.80
CA ALA A 360 9.89 -5.76 -2.70
C ALA A 360 10.40 -4.58 -3.54
N PHE A 361 9.49 -3.75 -4.07
CA PHE A 361 9.84 -2.55 -4.82
C PHE A 361 10.69 -1.59 -3.98
N ILE A 362 10.28 -1.31 -2.75
CA ILE A 362 11.03 -0.41 -1.86
C ILE A 362 12.40 -0.99 -1.48
N ALA A 363 12.53 -2.32 -1.41
CA ALA A 363 13.81 -2.98 -1.15
C ALA A 363 14.84 -2.82 -2.28
N LEU A 364 14.43 -2.38 -3.49
CA LEU A 364 15.34 -2.10 -4.60
C LEU A 364 16.17 -0.81 -4.41
N TYR A 365 15.76 0.09 -3.51
CA TYR A 365 16.47 1.35 -3.30
C TYR A 365 17.79 1.16 -2.54
N LYS A 366 18.86 1.82 -3.01
CA LYS A 366 20.19 1.76 -2.36
C LYS A 366 20.19 2.40 -0.97
N ASN A 367 19.37 3.43 -0.75
CA ASN A 367 19.19 4.10 0.55
C ASN A 367 17.71 4.23 0.87
N LEU A 368 17.31 3.80 2.05
CA LEU A 368 15.93 3.84 2.53
C LEU A 368 15.88 4.56 3.89
N CYS A 369 14.92 5.47 4.03
CA CYS A 369 14.53 6.07 5.30
C CYS A 369 13.04 6.45 5.24
N GLY A 370 12.46 6.87 6.36
CA GLY A 370 11.06 7.26 6.36
C GLY A 370 10.62 8.00 7.62
N MET A 371 9.40 8.46 7.64
CA MET A 371 8.82 9.14 8.80
C MET A 371 7.38 8.73 9.01
N THR A 372 6.93 8.77 10.26
CA THR A 372 5.54 8.48 10.63
C THR A 372 5.29 8.97 12.05
N ALA A 373 4.02 9.06 12.47
CA ALA A 373 3.67 9.35 13.85
C ALA A 373 3.79 8.15 14.80
N THR A 374 3.84 6.91 14.28
CA THR A 374 3.60 5.69 15.08
C THR A 374 4.55 4.53 14.75
N ALA A 375 5.85 4.81 14.58
CA ALA A 375 6.86 3.82 14.16
C ALA A 375 7.26 2.81 15.26
N VAL A 376 7.26 3.20 16.54
CA VAL A 376 7.77 2.39 17.66
C VAL A 376 7.04 1.06 17.77
N LEU A 377 5.72 1.07 17.56
CA LEU A 377 4.88 -0.13 17.63
C LEU A 377 5.29 -1.18 16.59
N VAL A 378 5.71 -0.74 15.41
CA VAL A 378 6.13 -1.58 14.27
C VAL A 378 7.66 -1.66 14.13
N GLY A 379 8.41 -1.18 15.12
CA GLY A 379 9.87 -1.07 15.04
C GLY A 379 10.61 -2.41 14.88
N ASN A 380 9.99 -3.52 15.30
CA ASN A 380 10.53 -4.86 15.07
C ASN A 380 10.32 -5.31 13.62
N GLU A 381 9.15 -5.08 13.04
CA GLU A 381 8.83 -5.38 11.64
C GLU A 381 9.71 -4.58 10.68
N LEU A 382 9.84 -3.27 10.92
CA LEU A 382 10.74 -2.40 10.16
C LEU A 382 12.19 -2.91 10.17
N ARG A 383 12.65 -3.44 11.31
CA ARG A 383 14.00 -4.04 11.41
C ARG A 383 14.09 -5.41 10.76
N GLU A 384 13.06 -6.24 10.90
CA GLU A 384 13.00 -7.59 10.32
C GLU A 384 13.04 -7.51 8.80
N PHE A 385 12.14 -6.73 8.21
CA PHE A 385 11.88 -6.67 6.78
C PHE A 385 12.75 -5.66 6.02
N PHE A 386 12.99 -4.47 6.58
CA PHE A 386 13.66 -3.36 5.87
C PHE A 386 15.02 -2.97 6.47
N LYS A 387 15.44 -3.62 7.56
CA LYS A 387 16.65 -3.27 8.34
C LYS A 387 16.64 -1.82 8.86
N LEU A 388 15.44 -1.26 9.03
CA LEU A 388 15.25 0.09 9.51
C LEU A 388 15.17 0.13 11.04
N GLU A 389 15.74 1.19 11.60
CA GLU A 389 15.73 1.49 13.03
C GLU A 389 14.91 2.76 13.29
N VAL A 390 14.22 2.80 14.42
CA VAL A 390 13.31 3.92 14.76
C VAL A 390 14.00 4.91 15.70
N ALA A 391 14.01 6.17 15.27
CA ALA A 391 14.46 7.33 16.03
C ALA A 391 13.23 8.12 16.51
N VAL A 392 12.98 8.13 17.82
CA VAL A 392 11.83 8.84 18.39
C VAL A 392 12.17 10.29 18.66
N ILE A 393 11.62 11.18 17.84
CA ILE A 393 11.84 12.61 17.96
C ILE A 393 10.88 13.16 19.02
N PRO A 394 11.37 13.92 20.01
CA PRO A 394 10.48 14.55 20.99
C PRO A 394 9.60 15.60 20.29
N PRO A 395 8.35 15.82 20.76
CA PRO A 395 7.52 16.89 20.23
C PRO A 395 8.11 18.26 20.60
N ASN A 396 7.88 19.27 19.76
CA ASN A 396 8.31 20.64 20.04
C ASN A 396 7.65 21.18 21.32
N THR A 397 6.34 20.94 21.46
CA THR A 397 5.55 21.27 22.65
C THR A 397 5.00 19.98 23.28
N PRO A 398 5.02 19.83 24.61
CA PRO A 398 4.43 18.65 25.25
C PRO A 398 2.94 18.48 24.89
N CYS A 399 2.56 17.27 24.48
CA CYS A 399 1.15 16.93 24.29
C CYS A 399 0.42 16.90 25.64
N ILE A 400 -0.69 17.64 25.73
CA ILE A 400 -1.55 17.72 26.92
C ILE A 400 -2.94 17.10 26.69
N ARG A 401 -3.11 16.35 25.58
CA ARG A 401 -4.36 15.65 25.26
C ARG A 401 -4.72 14.68 26.39
N VAL A 402 -6.01 14.59 26.69
CA VAL A 402 -6.57 13.63 27.65
C VAL A 402 -7.13 12.45 26.87
N ASP A 403 -6.55 11.27 27.06
CA ASP A 403 -7.06 10.01 26.48
C ASP A 403 -7.89 9.29 27.55
N ASP A 404 -9.20 9.28 27.38
CA ASP A 404 -10.14 8.60 28.27
C ASP A 404 -10.10 7.08 28.06
N PRO A 405 -10.34 6.27 29.11
CA PRO A 405 -10.46 4.83 28.95
C PRO A 405 -11.65 4.47 28.05
N ASP A 406 -11.55 3.33 27.38
CA ASP A 406 -12.63 2.83 26.53
C ASP A 406 -13.95 2.71 27.28
N ARG A 407 -15.04 3.06 26.60
CA ARG A 407 -16.41 2.84 27.04
C ARG A 407 -16.94 1.59 26.35
N ILE A 408 -17.00 0.48 27.09
CA ILE A 408 -17.36 -0.83 26.56
C ILE A 408 -18.84 -1.09 26.81
N TYR A 409 -19.61 -1.47 25.79
CA TYR A 409 -21.05 -1.73 25.86
C TYR A 409 -21.38 -3.20 25.57
N ALA A 410 -22.45 -3.69 26.19
CA ALA A 410 -22.87 -5.08 26.04
C ALA A 410 -23.38 -5.39 24.63
N THR A 411 -24.10 -4.46 23.99
CA THR A 411 -24.65 -4.62 22.64
C THR A 411 -24.23 -3.48 21.70
N LEU A 412 -24.26 -3.74 20.39
CA LEU A 412 -24.02 -2.70 19.37
C LEU A 412 -25.05 -1.56 19.45
N ALA A 413 -26.31 -1.87 19.74
CA ALA A 413 -27.37 -0.87 19.82
C ALA A 413 -27.14 0.13 20.98
N GLU A 414 -26.76 -0.37 22.16
CA GLU A 414 -26.43 0.49 23.31
C GLU A 414 -25.18 1.33 23.04
N LYS A 415 -24.17 0.75 22.36
CA LYS A 415 -22.97 1.47 21.92
C LYS A 415 -23.34 2.64 21.01
N GLU A 416 -24.17 2.41 20.00
CA GLU A 416 -24.61 3.42 19.03
C GLU A 416 -25.42 4.53 19.69
N GLU A 417 -26.36 4.20 20.57
CA GLU A 417 -27.17 5.18 21.30
C GLU A 417 -26.28 6.08 22.17
N ALA A 418 -25.36 5.49 22.93
CA ALA A 418 -24.44 6.25 23.77
C ALA A 418 -23.44 7.10 22.97
N LEU A 419 -23.00 6.61 21.81
CA LEU A 419 -22.12 7.34 20.90
C LEU A 419 -22.82 8.60 20.35
N ILE A 420 -24.06 8.47 19.87
CA ILE A 420 -24.85 9.60 19.36
C ILE A 420 -25.10 10.62 20.46
N GLU A 421 -25.42 10.16 21.68
CA GLU A 421 -25.67 11.04 22.82
C GLU A 421 -24.42 11.83 23.25
N GLU A 422 -23.24 11.20 23.27
CA GLU A 422 -21.97 11.88 23.55
C GLU A 422 -21.66 12.96 22.51
N ILE A 423 -21.88 12.65 21.23
CA ILE A 423 -21.68 13.61 20.14
C ILE A 423 -22.67 14.76 20.28
N ARG A 424 -23.95 14.48 20.60
CA ARG A 424 -24.98 15.51 20.82
C ARG A 424 -24.58 16.47 21.93
N LEU A 425 -24.22 15.95 23.11
CA LEU A 425 -23.80 16.77 24.26
C LEU A 425 -22.59 17.64 23.94
N THR A 426 -21.62 17.08 23.19
CA THR A 426 -20.42 17.82 22.78
C THR A 426 -20.73 18.88 21.72
N HIS A 427 -21.56 18.55 20.74
CA HIS A 427 -21.97 19.45 19.68
C HIS A 427 -22.81 20.62 20.21
N GLU A 428 -23.66 20.40 21.22
CA GLU A 428 -24.49 21.45 21.84
C GLU A 428 -23.67 22.57 22.48
N VAL A 429 -22.50 22.25 23.05
CA VAL A 429 -21.56 23.26 23.56
C VAL A 429 -20.66 23.84 22.46
N GLY A 430 -20.79 23.32 21.23
CA GLY A 430 -20.10 23.78 20.03
C GLY A 430 -18.65 23.35 19.89
N ARG A 431 -18.25 22.31 20.64
CA ARG A 431 -16.91 21.73 20.53
C ARG A 431 -16.82 20.86 19.27
N PRO A 432 -15.76 20.98 18.45
CA PRO A 432 -15.60 20.14 17.26
C PRO A 432 -15.36 18.67 17.62
N VAL A 433 -15.97 17.78 16.83
CA VAL A 433 -15.88 16.32 16.99
C VAL A 433 -15.42 15.67 15.69
N LEU A 434 -14.45 14.78 15.79
CA LEU A 434 -14.08 13.85 14.74
C LEU A 434 -14.35 12.41 15.21
N VAL A 435 -15.22 11.71 14.47
CA VAL A 435 -15.55 10.30 14.73
C VAL A 435 -14.83 9.42 13.72
N GLY A 436 -14.02 8.47 14.19
CA GLY A 436 -13.44 7.41 13.38
C GLY A 436 -14.26 6.14 13.46
N THR A 437 -14.66 5.63 12.30
CA THR A 437 -15.43 4.38 12.14
C THR A 437 -14.61 3.30 11.45
N LEU A 438 -14.98 2.03 11.63
CA LEU A 438 -14.21 0.89 11.12
C LEU A 438 -14.41 0.69 9.62
N ASP A 439 -15.62 0.96 9.12
CA ASP A 439 -15.97 0.83 7.71
C ASP A 439 -16.96 1.90 7.23
N VAL A 440 -17.22 1.88 5.92
CA VAL A 440 -18.11 2.84 5.25
C VAL A 440 -19.56 2.68 5.67
N LYS A 441 -20.01 1.45 5.89
CA LYS A 441 -21.39 1.15 6.25
C LYS A 441 -21.70 1.69 7.65
N GLU A 442 -20.79 1.50 8.59
CA GLU A 442 -20.87 2.07 9.94
C GLU A 442 -20.88 3.60 9.91
N SER A 443 -20.03 4.22 9.07
CA SER A 443 -20.05 5.68 8.83
C SER A 443 -21.41 6.19 8.35
N GLU A 444 -22.02 5.52 7.37
CA GLU A 444 -23.32 5.90 6.82
C GLU A 444 -24.46 5.71 7.84
N GLN A 445 -24.42 4.61 8.61
CA GLN A 445 -25.37 4.34 9.70
C GLN A 445 -25.28 5.40 10.80
N LEU A 446 -24.07 5.74 11.25
CA LEU A 446 -23.85 6.78 12.24
C LEU A 446 -24.33 8.14 11.75
N ALA A 447 -24.03 8.50 10.50
CA ALA A 447 -24.46 9.77 9.90
C ALA A 447 -26.00 9.88 9.83
N ALA A 448 -26.68 8.78 9.50
CA ALA A 448 -28.14 8.72 9.53
C ALA A 448 -28.69 8.91 10.95
N GLY A 449 -28.07 8.28 11.95
CA GLY A 449 -28.40 8.44 13.37
C GLY A 449 -28.22 9.88 13.87
N LEU A 450 -27.09 10.52 13.53
CA LEU A 450 -26.83 11.92 13.85
C LEU A 450 -27.84 12.87 13.19
N THR A 451 -28.19 12.61 11.92
CA THR A 451 -29.21 13.39 11.20
C THR A 451 -30.58 13.26 11.89
N ALA A 452 -30.96 12.07 12.33
CA ALA A 452 -32.19 11.84 13.08
C ALA A 452 -32.20 12.57 14.44
N ALA A 453 -31.02 12.73 15.06
CA ALA A 453 -30.83 13.53 16.27
C ALA A 453 -30.74 15.06 16.02
N GLY A 454 -30.84 15.50 14.76
CA GLY A 454 -30.79 16.93 14.39
C GLY A 454 -29.37 17.51 14.31
N ILE A 455 -28.35 16.67 14.23
CA ILE A 455 -26.94 17.06 14.15
C ILE A 455 -26.49 16.94 12.69
N ALA A 456 -26.02 18.05 12.11
CA ALA A 456 -25.41 18.02 10.79
C ALA A 456 -23.97 17.49 10.90
N CYS A 457 -23.65 16.45 10.13
CA CYS A 457 -22.30 15.90 10.05
C CYS A 457 -21.81 15.83 8.59
N VAL A 458 -20.49 15.83 8.41
CA VAL A 458 -19.85 15.58 7.12
C VAL A 458 -19.19 14.22 7.15
N VAL A 459 -19.44 13.39 6.13
CA VAL A 459 -18.89 12.03 6.03
C VAL A 459 -17.75 12.00 5.01
N LEU A 460 -16.61 11.47 5.43
CA LEU A 460 -15.43 11.23 4.60
C LEU A 460 -15.31 9.75 4.30
N ASN A 461 -15.16 9.41 3.03
CA ASN A 461 -15.41 8.05 2.57
C ASN A 461 -14.34 7.49 1.62
N ALA A 462 -13.14 8.07 1.64
CA ALA A 462 -11.95 7.71 0.88
C ALA A 462 -12.16 7.66 -0.65
N LYS A 463 -12.90 8.61 -1.21
CA LYS A 463 -13.20 8.68 -2.66
C LYS A 463 -12.48 9.80 -3.40
N ASN A 464 -12.27 10.95 -2.76
CA ASN A 464 -11.65 12.10 -3.39
C ASN A 464 -10.73 12.80 -2.39
N ASP A 465 -9.44 12.53 -2.51
CA ASP A 465 -8.42 13.03 -1.58
C ASP A 465 -8.42 14.57 -1.47
N GLU A 466 -8.68 15.30 -2.55
CA GLU A 466 -8.68 16.77 -2.56
C GLU A 466 -9.88 17.36 -1.81
N GLU A 467 -11.08 16.82 -2.08
CA GLU A 467 -12.30 17.22 -1.36
C GLU A 467 -12.22 16.83 0.12
N GLU A 468 -11.70 15.64 0.42
CA GLU A 468 -11.51 15.17 1.79
C GLU A 468 -10.51 16.03 2.55
N ALA A 469 -9.42 16.43 1.90
CA ALA A 469 -8.46 17.34 2.50
C ALA A 469 -9.09 18.69 2.84
N ALA A 470 -9.93 19.23 1.96
CA ALA A 470 -10.64 20.48 2.21
C ALA A 470 -11.62 20.36 3.38
N ILE A 471 -12.36 19.24 3.49
CA ILE A 471 -13.27 18.99 4.61
C ILE A 471 -12.51 18.82 5.93
N ILE A 472 -11.44 18.01 5.93
CA ILE A 472 -10.64 17.75 7.13
C ILE A 472 -9.95 19.01 7.64
N ALA A 473 -9.49 19.89 6.76
CA ALA A 473 -8.90 21.18 7.15
C ALA A 473 -9.89 22.05 7.97
N GLU A 474 -11.19 21.90 7.72
CA GLU A 474 -12.26 22.62 8.42
C GLU A 474 -12.91 21.83 9.57
N ALA A 475 -12.49 20.58 9.81
CA ALA A 475 -13.04 19.73 10.86
C ALA A 475 -12.83 20.27 12.28
N GLY A 476 -11.89 21.21 12.46
CA GLY A 476 -11.60 21.87 13.73
C GLY A 476 -12.39 23.15 13.97
N THR A 477 -13.39 23.49 13.14
CA THR A 477 -14.23 24.70 13.29
C THR A 477 -15.32 24.55 14.36
N PHE A 478 -15.85 25.67 14.86
CA PHE A 478 -16.84 25.66 15.95
C PHE A 478 -18.10 24.87 15.56
N GLY A 479 -18.46 23.87 16.38
CA GLY A 479 -19.61 23.01 16.17
C GLY A 479 -19.47 21.97 15.05
N ALA A 480 -18.29 21.83 14.42
CA ALA A 480 -18.11 20.84 13.36
C ALA A 480 -18.24 19.41 13.88
N VAL A 481 -18.96 18.56 13.15
CA VAL A 481 -19.02 17.11 13.38
C VAL A 481 -18.60 16.42 12.09
N THR A 482 -17.47 15.73 12.14
CA THR A 482 -16.89 15.04 11.00
C THR A 482 -16.84 13.54 11.29
N VAL A 483 -17.37 12.73 10.39
CA VAL A 483 -17.33 11.27 10.45
C VAL A 483 -16.36 10.78 9.39
N SER A 484 -15.38 9.98 9.78
CA SER A 484 -14.32 9.49 8.92
C SER A 484 -14.25 7.97 8.97
N THR A 485 -14.21 7.34 7.80
CA THR A 485 -13.90 5.91 7.68
C THR A 485 -12.40 5.69 7.83
N GLN A 486 -11.99 4.94 8.85
CA GLN A 486 -10.60 4.61 9.15
C GLN A 486 -9.67 5.85 9.12
N MET A 487 -8.84 5.96 8.09
CA MET A 487 -7.78 6.96 7.97
C MET A 487 -8.08 8.05 6.93
N ALA A 488 -9.33 8.21 6.48
CA ALA A 488 -9.68 9.21 5.46
C ALA A 488 -9.19 10.63 5.83
N GLY A 489 -8.78 11.40 4.81
CA GLY A 489 -8.06 12.66 4.94
C GLY A 489 -6.77 12.59 5.78
N ARG A 490 -5.97 11.54 5.56
CA ARG A 490 -4.61 11.40 6.10
C ARG A 490 -3.68 12.47 5.52
N GLY A 491 -2.64 12.83 6.26
CA GLY A 491 -1.64 13.82 5.81
C GLY A 491 -2.12 15.27 5.82
N VAL A 492 -3.32 15.55 6.34
CA VAL A 492 -3.90 16.90 6.47
C VAL A 492 -3.97 17.30 7.94
N ASP A 493 -3.60 18.55 8.21
CA ASP A 493 -3.58 19.10 9.56
C ASP A 493 -4.97 19.60 9.99
N ILE A 494 -5.50 19.18 11.15
CA ILE A 494 -6.75 19.71 11.70
C ILE A 494 -6.39 20.78 12.72
N LYS A 495 -6.55 22.04 12.33
CA LYS A 495 -6.26 23.18 13.20
C LYS A 495 -7.51 23.61 13.95
N LEU A 496 -7.36 23.99 15.22
CA LEU A 496 -8.48 24.54 15.97
C LEU A 496 -8.91 25.88 15.33
N GLY A 497 -10.19 25.98 15.01
CA GLY A 497 -10.76 27.12 14.28
C GLY A 497 -10.70 27.01 12.76
N GLY A 498 -10.32 25.86 12.19
CA GLY A 498 -10.26 25.65 10.73
C GLY A 498 -8.99 26.20 10.09
N SER A 499 -8.99 26.33 8.76
CA SER A 499 -7.79 26.76 8.02
C SER A 499 -7.33 28.18 8.38
N ASP A 500 -8.25 29.06 8.76
CA ASP A 500 -7.97 30.45 9.16
C ASP A 500 -7.76 30.65 10.67
N GLN A 501 -8.02 29.61 11.48
CA GLN A 501 -7.91 29.61 12.94
C GLN A 501 -8.77 30.69 13.63
N ALA A 502 -9.86 31.14 13.01
CA ALA A 502 -10.64 32.28 13.51
C ALA A 502 -11.23 32.05 14.92
N ASP A 503 -11.67 30.83 15.22
CA ASP A 503 -12.28 30.44 16.51
C ASP A 503 -11.31 29.70 17.46
N TYR A 504 -9.99 29.81 17.25
CA TYR A 504 -8.98 29.05 18.00
C TYR A 504 -9.17 29.14 19.53
N ASP A 505 -9.17 30.36 20.10
CA ASP A 505 -9.22 30.56 21.55
C ASP A 505 -10.51 29.97 22.16
N ARG A 506 -11.63 30.20 21.48
CA ARG A 506 -12.94 29.69 21.90
C ARG A 506 -12.96 28.17 21.94
N ILE A 507 -12.40 27.52 20.94
CA ILE A 507 -12.37 26.06 20.83
C ILE A 507 -11.37 25.46 21.83
N ALA A 508 -10.23 26.12 22.05
CA ALA A 508 -9.28 25.73 23.07
C ALA A 508 -9.90 25.76 24.47
N GLU A 509 -10.69 26.79 24.80
CA GLU A 509 -11.44 26.88 26.08
C GLU A 509 -12.49 25.77 26.24
N LEU A 510 -13.07 25.28 25.14
CA LEU A 510 -13.99 24.14 25.12
C LEU A 510 -13.28 22.77 25.24
N GLY A 511 -11.95 22.76 25.35
CA GLY A 511 -11.14 21.54 25.45
C GLY A 511 -10.59 21.05 24.11
N GLY A 512 -10.61 21.87 23.06
CA GLY A 512 -10.06 21.57 21.73
C GLY A 512 -10.85 20.49 20.98
N LEU A 513 -10.21 19.86 20.00
CA LEU A 513 -10.84 18.81 19.18
C LEU A 513 -11.12 17.54 20.00
N TYR A 514 -12.35 17.02 19.93
CA TYR A 514 -12.71 15.75 20.53
C TYR A 514 -12.67 14.60 19.50
N ILE A 515 -11.86 13.60 19.78
CA ILE A 515 -11.74 12.39 18.96
C ILE A 515 -12.58 11.27 19.56
N ILE A 516 -13.42 10.63 18.75
CA ILE A 516 -14.21 9.47 19.16
C ILE A 516 -13.95 8.32 18.19
N GLY A 517 -13.53 7.16 18.68
CA GLY A 517 -13.53 5.91 17.90
C GLY A 517 -14.82 5.14 18.17
N SER A 518 -15.52 4.67 17.12
CA SER A 518 -16.73 3.84 17.27
C SER A 518 -16.45 2.34 17.46
N GLY A 519 -15.17 1.97 17.46
CA GLY A 519 -14.64 0.64 17.71
C GLY A 519 -13.12 0.68 17.73
N ARG A 520 -12.48 -0.41 18.19
CA ARG A 520 -11.02 -0.58 18.04
C ARG A 520 -10.69 -1.22 16.71
N HIS A 521 -9.59 -0.79 16.10
CA HIS A 521 -9.06 -1.43 14.90
C HIS A 521 -8.25 -2.68 15.27
N ASP A 522 -7.96 -3.53 14.27
CA ASP A 522 -7.09 -4.71 14.41
C ASP A 522 -5.68 -4.37 14.90
N SER A 523 -5.24 -3.12 14.71
CA SER A 523 -3.98 -2.62 15.25
C SER A 523 -4.16 -1.38 16.09
N ARG A 524 -3.51 -1.39 17.26
CA ARG A 524 -3.42 -0.25 18.17
C ARG A 524 -2.83 0.99 17.50
N ARG A 525 -1.98 0.79 16.49
CA ARG A 525 -1.35 1.87 15.74
C ARG A 525 -2.39 2.77 15.06
N VAL A 526 -3.41 2.18 14.43
CA VAL A 526 -4.47 2.93 13.75
C VAL A 526 -5.30 3.71 14.77
N ASP A 527 -5.57 3.12 15.93
CA ASP A 527 -6.23 3.83 17.03
C ASP A 527 -5.39 5.04 17.50
N ASP A 528 -4.08 4.87 17.70
CA ASP A 528 -3.18 5.94 18.14
C ASP A 528 -3.02 7.05 17.09
N GLN A 529 -3.10 6.72 15.80
CA GLN A 529 -3.14 7.72 14.73
C GLN A 529 -4.44 8.55 14.78
N LEU A 530 -5.58 7.92 15.02
CA LEU A 530 -6.85 8.61 15.19
C LEU A 530 -6.79 9.56 16.40
N ARG A 531 -6.30 9.09 17.56
CA ARG A 531 -6.06 9.95 18.74
C ARG A 531 -5.13 11.11 18.41
N GLY A 532 -4.06 10.84 17.65
CA GLY A 532 -3.07 11.81 17.16
C GLY A 532 -3.61 12.92 16.25
N ARG A 533 -4.90 12.87 15.87
CA ARG A 533 -5.58 13.98 15.19
C ARG A 533 -5.92 15.15 16.11
N SER A 534 -5.88 14.95 17.43
CA SER A 534 -6.08 16.00 18.44
C SER A 534 -4.82 16.22 19.31
N GLY A 535 -4.75 17.38 19.97
CA GLY A 535 -3.67 17.76 20.88
C GLY A 535 -2.34 18.13 20.22
N ARG A 536 -2.40 18.67 18.99
CA ARG A 536 -1.22 19.02 18.19
C ARG A 536 -0.55 20.29 18.72
N GLN A 537 0.79 20.36 18.65
CA GLN A 537 1.57 21.48 19.17
C GLN A 537 1.25 21.91 20.62
N GLY A 538 0.73 20.98 21.45
CA GLY A 538 0.34 21.26 22.83
C GLY A 538 -1.06 21.84 23.00
N ASP A 539 -1.88 21.84 21.96
CA ASP A 539 -3.30 22.20 22.04
C ASP A 539 -4.04 21.29 23.03
N PRO A 540 -5.10 21.79 23.69
CA PRO A 540 -6.01 20.94 24.44
C PRO A 540 -6.73 19.99 23.47
N GLY A 541 -7.12 18.82 23.98
CA GLY A 541 -7.76 17.80 23.18
C GLY A 541 -8.23 16.63 24.03
N HIS A 542 -9.22 15.90 23.55
CA HIS A 542 -9.66 14.66 24.18
C HIS A 542 -9.75 13.52 23.17
N SER A 543 -9.60 12.28 23.62
CA SER A 543 -9.98 11.10 22.84
C SER A 543 -10.67 10.04 23.69
N VAL A 544 -11.61 9.30 23.09
CA VAL A 544 -12.28 8.14 23.71
C VAL A 544 -12.62 7.10 22.64
N PHE A 545 -12.71 5.84 23.02
CA PHE A 545 -13.19 4.75 22.15
C PHE A 545 -14.45 4.13 22.74
N PHE A 546 -15.44 3.90 21.90
CA PHE A 546 -16.65 3.15 22.20
C PHE A 546 -16.48 1.76 21.61
N VAL A 547 -16.63 0.71 22.41
CA VAL A 547 -16.37 -0.67 21.99
C VAL A 547 -17.57 -1.53 22.36
N GLY A 548 -18.01 -2.42 21.48
CA GLY A 548 -19.06 -3.40 21.74
C GLY A 548 -18.47 -4.77 22.04
N LEU A 549 -19.10 -5.54 22.93
CA LEU A 549 -18.77 -6.97 23.10
C LEU A 549 -19.03 -7.80 21.83
N GLU A 550 -19.91 -7.30 20.99
CA GLU A 550 -20.31 -7.88 19.70
C GLU A 550 -19.43 -7.38 18.53
N ASP A 551 -18.45 -6.50 18.77
CA ASP A 551 -17.53 -6.04 17.73
C ASP A 551 -16.70 -7.23 17.20
N GLU A 552 -16.46 -7.27 15.88
CA GLU A 552 -15.78 -8.39 15.21
C GLU A 552 -14.43 -8.73 15.86
N LEU A 553 -13.65 -7.70 16.23
CA LEU A 553 -12.36 -7.83 16.90
C LEU A 553 -12.46 -8.74 18.14
N VAL A 554 -13.46 -8.50 18.99
CA VAL A 554 -13.65 -9.23 20.26
C VAL A 554 -14.14 -10.64 19.99
N VAL A 555 -15.18 -10.77 19.15
CA VAL A 555 -15.82 -12.06 18.82
C VAL A 555 -14.84 -13.02 18.15
N ARG A 556 -13.95 -12.50 17.29
CA ARG A 556 -13.00 -13.32 16.52
C ARG A 556 -11.79 -13.77 17.33
N HIS A 557 -11.31 -12.94 18.25
CA HIS A 557 -9.98 -13.13 18.86
C HIS A 557 -9.97 -13.35 20.37
N ALA A 558 -11.07 -13.10 21.09
CA ALA A 558 -11.14 -13.34 22.52
C ALA A 558 -12.53 -13.77 23.05
N PRO A 559 -13.36 -14.54 22.30
CA PRO A 559 -14.71 -14.87 22.74
C PRO A 559 -14.75 -15.66 24.06
N GLU A 560 -13.75 -16.50 24.32
CA GLU A 560 -13.64 -17.32 25.52
C GLU A 560 -13.21 -16.55 26.78
N LEU A 561 -12.65 -15.36 26.62
CA LEU A 561 -12.21 -14.51 27.74
C LEU A 561 -13.34 -13.64 28.28
N ILE A 562 -14.45 -13.52 27.55
CA ILE A 562 -15.64 -12.78 27.99
C ILE A 562 -16.37 -13.60 29.07
N PRO A 563 -16.55 -13.07 30.28
CA PRO A 563 -17.34 -13.74 31.31
C PRO A 563 -18.78 -13.99 30.86
N ALA A 564 -19.38 -15.11 31.25
CA ALA A 564 -20.79 -15.41 30.94
C ALA A 564 -21.79 -14.39 31.51
N SER A 565 -21.38 -13.58 32.49
CA SER A 565 -22.19 -12.49 33.05
C SER A 565 -21.26 -11.33 33.45
N PRO A 566 -20.88 -10.47 32.49
CA PRO A 566 -20.04 -9.30 32.77
C PRO A 566 -20.73 -8.34 33.73
N LYS A 567 -19.97 -7.67 34.59
CA LYS A 567 -20.52 -6.57 35.40
C LYS A 567 -20.85 -5.38 34.50
N MET A 568 -22.09 -4.92 34.53
CA MET A 568 -22.57 -3.81 33.69
C MET A 568 -23.57 -2.93 34.45
N HIS A 569 -23.65 -1.68 34.02
CA HIS A 569 -24.69 -0.73 34.43
C HIS A 569 -26.01 -0.99 33.70
N ALA A 570 -27.06 -0.29 34.12
CA ALA A 570 -28.39 -0.41 33.51
C ALA A 570 -28.48 0.19 32.09
N ASP A 571 -27.51 1.02 31.71
CA ASP A 571 -27.36 1.63 30.38
C ASP A 571 -26.46 0.79 29.45
N GLY A 572 -26.11 -0.45 29.86
CA GLY A 572 -25.29 -1.36 29.07
C GLY A 572 -23.78 -1.14 29.18
N LEU A 573 -23.32 -0.10 29.90
CA LEU A 573 -21.90 0.18 30.09
C LEU A 573 -21.25 -0.89 30.99
N VAL A 574 -20.27 -1.60 30.45
CA VAL A 574 -19.55 -2.68 31.11
C VAL A 574 -18.47 -2.10 32.04
N GLN A 575 -18.46 -2.56 33.28
CA GLN A 575 -17.47 -2.26 34.31
C GLN A 575 -16.85 -3.55 34.85
N ASP A 576 -16.16 -4.27 33.97
CA ASP A 576 -15.50 -5.53 34.29
C ASP A 576 -14.07 -5.52 33.78
N ASP A 577 -13.10 -5.56 34.70
CA ASP A 577 -11.67 -5.58 34.37
C ASP A 577 -11.30 -6.77 33.48
N ALA A 578 -12.04 -7.90 33.58
CA ALA A 578 -11.82 -9.06 32.72
C ALA A 578 -12.22 -8.77 31.26
N VAL A 579 -13.29 -8.00 31.05
CA VAL A 579 -13.71 -7.58 29.70
C VAL A 579 -12.72 -6.58 29.13
N THR A 580 -12.29 -5.58 29.91
CA THR A 580 -11.26 -4.63 29.46
C THR A 580 -9.98 -5.34 29.05
N TYR A 581 -9.54 -6.34 29.83
CA TYR A 581 -8.42 -7.19 29.47
C TYR A 581 -8.67 -7.99 28.19
N ALA A 582 -9.88 -8.53 27.99
CA ALA A 582 -10.23 -9.30 26.81
C ALA A 582 -10.16 -8.46 25.53
N VAL A 583 -10.63 -7.20 25.54
CA VAL A 583 -10.53 -6.28 24.39
C VAL A 583 -9.06 -5.98 24.05
N GLU A 584 -8.23 -5.68 25.04
CA GLU A 584 -6.78 -5.47 24.82
C GLU A 584 -6.06 -6.75 24.37
N HIS A 585 -6.53 -7.92 24.81
CA HIS A 585 -6.00 -9.21 24.37
C HIS A 585 -6.39 -9.49 22.92
N ALA A 586 -7.65 -9.28 22.55
CA ALA A 586 -8.16 -9.47 21.20
C ALA A 586 -7.34 -8.67 20.17
N GLN A 587 -7.07 -7.39 20.46
CA GLN A 587 -6.24 -6.55 19.59
C GLN A 587 -4.81 -7.08 19.45
N ARG A 588 -4.17 -7.54 20.54
CA ARG A 588 -2.82 -8.13 20.46
C ARG A 588 -2.78 -9.45 19.69
N VAL A 589 -3.84 -10.24 19.78
CA VAL A 589 -3.98 -11.47 18.99
C VAL A 589 -4.15 -11.14 17.51
N ALA A 590 -5.00 -10.17 17.17
CA ALA A 590 -5.18 -9.69 15.80
C ALA A 590 -3.86 -9.17 15.19
N GLU A 591 -3.11 -8.34 15.91
CA GLU A 591 -1.77 -7.89 15.49
C GLU A 591 -0.81 -9.05 15.26
N GLY A 592 -0.77 -10.04 16.17
CA GLY A 592 0.08 -11.21 16.05
C GLY A 592 -0.27 -12.10 14.85
N VAL A 593 -1.56 -12.25 14.54
CA VAL A 593 -2.04 -12.97 13.35
C VAL A 593 -1.62 -12.22 12.08
N ASN A 594 -1.85 -10.91 12.02
CA ASN A 594 -1.47 -10.08 10.87
C ASN A 594 0.06 -10.11 10.61
N HIS A 595 0.87 -10.04 11.66
CA HIS A 595 2.33 -10.15 11.57
C HIS A 595 2.79 -11.49 10.97
N GLU A 596 2.18 -12.60 11.39
CA GLU A 596 2.56 -13.93 10.89
C GLU A 596 2.12 -14.14 9.43
N ILE A 597 0.94 -13.63 9.04
CA ILE A 597 0.50 -13.60 7.63
C ILE A 597 1.50 -12.80 6.79
N HIS A 598 1.95 -11.64 7.28
CA HIS A 598 2.95 -10.83 6.59
C HIS A 598 4.27 -11.58 6.42
N ARG A 599 4.79 -12.16 7.49
CA ARG A 599 6.03 -12.95 7.42
C ARG A 599 5.92 -14.09 6.41
N ASN A 600 4.80 -14.82 6.38
CA ASN A 600 4.61 -15.92 5.44
C ASN A 600 4.54 -15.42 3.98
N THR A 601 3.73 -14.39 3.71
CA THR A 601 3.62 -13.78 2.38
C THR A 601 4.99 -13.30 1.87
N TRP A 602 5.77 -12.67 2.76
CA TRP A 602 7.12 -12.23 2.44
C TRP A 602 8.05 -13.39 2.10
N ARG A 603 8.02 -14.49 2.86
CA ARG A 603 8.87 -15.67 2.61
C ARG A 603 8.66 -16.27 1.21
N TYR A 604 7.42 -16.31 0.72
CA TYR A 604 7.14 -16.75 -0.66
C TYR A 604 7.68 -15.76 -1.70
N SER A 605 7.52 -14.46 -1.44
CA SER A 605 7.93 -13.42 -2.38
C SER A 605 9.45 -13.36 -2.57
N VAL A 606 10.25 -13.63 -1.52
CA VAL A 606 11.72 -13.51 -1.56
C VAL A 606 12.37 -14.24 -2.74
N VAL A 607 11.89 -15.44 -3.09
CA VAL A 607 12.46 -16.20 -4.22
C VAL A 607 12.12 -15.55 -5.55
N ILE A 608 10.88 -15.11 -5.72
CA ILE A 608 10.43 -14.41 -6.94
C ILE A 608 11.25 -13.13 -7.14
N GLU A 609 11.54 -12.39 -6.06
CA GLU A 609 12.33 -11.17 -6.17
C GLU A 609 13.81 -11.41 -6.53
N GLN A 610 14.41 -12.51 -6.06
CA GLN A 610 15.76 -12.88 -6.48
C GLN A 610 15.81 -13.23 -7.98
N GLN A 611 14.78 -13.93 -8.46
CA GLN A 611 14.61 -14.28 -9.86
C GLN A 611 14.43 -13.02 -10.72
N ARG A 612 13.60 -12.08 -10.26
CA ARG A 612 13.38 -10.77 -10.89
C ARG A 612 14.67 -9.98 -11.06
N ILE A 613 15.51 -9.89 -10.02
CA ILE A 613 16.79 -9.17 -10.11
C ILE A 613 17.68 -9.77 -11.21
N ALA A 614 17.78 -11.10 -11.27
CA ALA A 614 18.55 -11.78 -12.31
C ALA A 614 17.96 -11.57 -13.73
N LEU A 615 16.62 -11.56 -13.84
CA LEU A 615 15.93 -11.25 -15.10
C LEU A 615 16.19 -9.80 -15.54
N ALA A 616 16.10 -8.83 -14.63
CA ALA A 616 16.35 -7.42 -14.91
C ALA A 616 17.80 -7.18 -15.38
N GLU A 617 18.79 -7.85 -14.78
CA GLU A 617 20.19 -7.80 -15.26
C GLU A 617 20.34 -8.37 -16.68
N ARG A 618 19.60 -9.43 -17.04
CA ARG A 618 19.61 -9.97 -18.41
C ARG A 618 18.93 -9.00 -19.38
N ARG A 619 17.79 -8.43 -18.98
CA ARG A 619 17.07 -7.42 -19.76
C ARG A 619 17.93 -6.21 -20.06
N GLU A 620 18.62 -5.66 -19.05
CA GLU A 620 19.49 -4.50 -19.22
C GLU A 620 20.59 -4.78 -20.26
N ARG A 621 21.17 -5.99 -20.24
CA ARG A 621 22.15 -6.40 -21.28
C ARG A 621 21.53 -6.47 -22.67
N LEU A 622 20.30 -6.98 -22.81
CA LEU A 622 19.60 -7.01 -24.09
C LEU A 622 19.29 -5.59 -24.62
N LEU A 623 18.99 -4.65 -23.72
CA LEU A 623 18.67 -3.26 -24.08
C LEU A 623 19.89 -2.43 -24.46
N THR A 624 21.04 -2.69 -23.85
CA THR A 624 22.23 -1.80 -23.92
C THR A 624 23.40 -2.37 -24.71
N THR A 625 23.31 -3.62 -25.16
CA THR A 625 24.41 -4.31 -25.87
C THR A 625 23.91 -5.13 -27.05
N ASP A 626 24.81 -5.52 -27.94
CA ASP A 626 24.51 -6.35 -29.10
C ASP A 626 24.48 -7.86 -28.79
N VAL A 627 24.32 -8.26 -27.52
CA VAL A 627 24.39 -9.66 -27.09
C VAL A 627 23.38 -10.57 -27.82
N ALA A 628 22.24 -10.02 -28.22
CA ALA A 628 21.24 -10.75 -29.01
C ALA A 628 21.70 -10.95 -30.46
N ALA A 629 22.29 -9.93 -31.09
CA ALA A 629 22.87 -10.05 -32.42
C ALA A 629 24.07 -11.00 -32.43
N ASP A 630 24.93 -10.96 -31.41
CA ASP A 630 26.05 -11.89 -31.25
C ASP A 630 25.57 -13.34 -31.19
N LEU A 631 24.50 -13.62 -30.43
CA LEU A 631 23.87 -14.94 -30.37
C LEU A 631 23.36 -15.39 -31.75
N LEU A 632 22.76 -14.49 -32.54
CA LEU A 632 22.29 -14.79 -33.89
C LEU A 632 23.46 -15.04 -34.85
N ARG A 633 24.51 -14.21 -34.83
CA ARG A 633 25.70 -14.39 -35.69
C ARG A 633 26.42 -15.71 -35.41
N ASP A 634 26.54 -16.08 -34.15
CA ASP A 634 27.16 -17.35 -33.75
C ASP A 634 26.38 -18.56 -34.27
N ARG A 635 25.05 -18.44 -34.40
CA ARG A 635 24.17 -19.55 -34.82
C ARG A 635 23.89 -19.59 -36.32
N PHE A 636 23.76 -18.44 -36.96
CA PHE A 636 23.32 -18.25 -38.35
C PHE A 636 24.30 -17.32 -39.11
N PRO A 637 25.58 -17.69 -39.24
CA PRO A 637 26.60 -16.79 -39.78
C PRO A 637 26.33 -16.40 -41.25
N ASP A 638 25.85 -17.34 -42.07
CA ASP A 638 25.62 -17.10 -43.50
C ASP A 638 24.41 -16.17 -43.72
N GLU A 639 23.36 -16.32 -42.92
CA GLU A 639 22.14 -15.50 -42.99
C GLU A 639 22.36 -14.09 -42.41
N THR A 640 23.16 -13.98 -41.34
CA THR A 640 23.44 -12.70 -40.69
C THR A 640 24.48 -11.84 -41.41
N ASP A 641 25.39 -12.44 -42.17
CA ASP A 641 26.41 -11.72 -42.97
C ASP A 641 25.78 -10.78 -44.04
N GLU A 642 24.55 -11.06 -44.46
CA GLU A 642 23.81 -10.24 -45.43
C GLU A 642 22.96 -9.11 -44.78
N ILE A 643 22.86 -9.09 -43.45
CA ILE A 643 22.03 -8.14 -42.68
C ILE A 643 22.93 -7.04 -42.09
N GLU A 644 22.48 -5.77 -42.17
CA GLU A 644 23.18 -4.65 -41.52
C GLU A 644 23.22 -4.81 -39.98
N ASP A 645 24.36 -4.51 -39.35
CA ASP A 645 24.58 -4.70 -37.91
C ASP A 645 23.51 -4.03 -37.03
N GLU A 646 23.09 -2.80 -37.37
CA GLU A 646 22.08 -2.06 -36.60
C GLU A 646 20.69 -2.71 -36.72
N LEU A 647 20.34 -3.20 -37.92
CA LEU A 647 19.11 -3.95 -38.15
C LEU A 647 19.13 -5.28 -37.40
N LEU A 648 20.25 -6.01 -37.45
CA LEU A 648 20.40 -7.28 -36.74
C LEU A 648 20.31 -7.11 -35.22
N SER A 649 20.91 -6.05 -34.67
CA SER A 649 20.79 -5.67 -33.25
C SER A 649 19.34 -5.39 -32.87
N ARG A 650 18.62 -4.61 -33.70
CA ARG A 650 17.20 -4.30 -33.48
C ARG A 650 16.31 -5.54 -33.53
N VAL A 651 16.49 -6.40 -34.54
CA VAL A 651 15.72 -7.65 -34.73
C VAL A 651 15.98 -8.60 -33.57
N GLY A 652 17.25 -8.91 -33.30
CA GLY A 652 17.64 -9.84 -32.23
C GLY A 652 17.15 -9.37 -30.86
N ARG A 653 17.29 -8.08 -30.55
CA ARG A 653 16.78 -7.48 -29.30
C ARG A 653 15.26 -7.61 -29.20
N SER A 654 14.52 -7.29 -30.25
CA SER A 654 13.06 -7.33 -30.26
C SER A 654 12.53 -8.75 -30.01
N ILE A 655 13.10 -9.74 -30.70
CA ILE A 655 12.75 -11.16 -30.53
C ILE A 655 13.10 -11.64 -29.10
N ALA A 656 14.33 -11.37 -28.64
CA ALA A 656 14.79 -11.85 -27.34
C ALA A 656 14.00 -11.23 -26.18
N LEU A 657 13.72 -9.93 -26.22
CA LEU A 657 12.89 -9.26 -25.22
C LEU A 657 11.46 -9.79 -25.23
N TYR A 658 10.89 -10.11 -26.40
CA TYR A 658 9.54 -10.68 -26.48
C TYR A 658 9.46 -12.02 -25.75
N HIS A 659 10.38 -12.94 -26.05
CA HIS A 659 10.39 -14.24 -25.39
C HIS A 659 10.72 -14.16 -23.91
N LEU A 660 11.59 -13.22 -23.52
CA LEU A 660 11.89 -12.94 -22.11
C LEU A 660 10.61 -12.53 -21.35
N ASP A 661 9.86 -11.56 -21.89
CA ASP A 661 8.65 -11.05 -21.26
C ASP A 661 7.57 -12.14 -21.15
N ARG A 662 7.37 -12.89 -22.25
CA ARG A 662 6.36 -13.96 -22.30
C ARG A 662 6.68 -15.11 -21.35
N LEU A 663 7.92 -15.60 -21.35
CA LEU A 663 8.34 -16.69 -20.47
C LEU A 663 8.34 -16.27 -19.00
N TRP A 664 8.58 -14.99 -18.70
CA TRP A 664 8.45 -14.47 -17.34
C TRP A 664 6.99 -14.45 -16.88
N ALA A 665 6.06 -13.99 -17.72
CA ALA A 665 4.63 -14.03 -17.41
C ALA A 665 4.13 -15.47 -17.19
N GLU A 666 4.50 -16.40 -18.08
CA GLU A 666 4.22 -17.85 -17.94
C GLU A 666 4.77 -18.40 -16.62
N HIS A 667 6.00 -18.03 -16.26
CA HIS A 667 6.63 -18.44 -15.00
C HIS A 667 5.90 -17.88 -13.77
N LEU A 668 5.47 -16.62 -13.80
CA LEU A 668 4.67 -16.04 -12.71
C LEU A 668 3.33 -16.75 -12.53
N ALA A 669 2.67 -17.11 -13.62
CA ALA A 669 1.43 -17.90 -13.60
C ALA A 669 1.66 -19.28 -12.99
N GLU A 670 2.70 -20.01 -13.43
CA GLU A 670 3.08 -21.31 -12.87
C GLU A 670 3.35 -21.21 -11.36
N LEU A 671 4.08 -20.18 -10.92
CA LEU A 671 4.34 -19.98 -9.49
C LEU A 671 3.07 -19.67 -8.70
N ASN A 672 2.10 -18.96 -9.27
CA ASN A 672 0.83 -18.71 -8.61
C ASN A 672 0.05 -20.02 -8.40
N GLU A 673 -0.06 -20.85 -9.44
CA GLU A 673 -0.71 -22.17 -9.36
C GLU A 673 -0.04 -23.08 -8.33
N VAL A 674 1.30 -23.12 -8.33
CA VAL A 674 2.06 -23.89 -7.33
C VAL A 674 1.73 -23.39 -5.94
N ARG A 675 1.76 -22.07 -5.71
CA ARG A 675 1.46 -21.47 -4.40
C ARG A 675 0.08 -21.87 -3.90
N GLU A 676 -0.95 -21.79 -4.75
CA GLU A 676 -2.32 -22.19 -4.40
C GLU A 676 -2.43 -23.71 -4.13
N GLY A 677 -1.77 -24.54 -4.93
CA GLY A 677 -1.80 -26.00 -4.82
C GLY A 677 -0.99 -26.58 -3.65
N VAL A 678 0.01 -25.86 -3.14
CA VAL A 678 0.88 -26.35 -2.05
C VAL A 678 0.09 -26.59 -0.76
N HIS A 679 -0.99 -25.85 -0.49
CA HIS A 679 -1.81 -26.01 0.71
C HIS A 679 -2.52 -27.38 0.78
N LEU A 680 -2.82 -28.00 -0.37
CA LEU A 680 -3.37 -29.36 -0.45
C LEU A 680 -2.29 -30.43 -0.15
N ARG A 681 -1.03 -30.16 -0.49
CA ARG A 681 0.11 -31.06 -0.24
C ARG A 681 0.60 -31.03 1.22
N ALA A 682 0.26 -29.98 1.98
CA ALA A 682 0.53 -29.85 3.41
C ALA A 682 -0.14 -30.96 4.27
N LEU A 683 -1.16 -31.65 3.73
CA LEU A 683 -1.77 -32.85 4.33
C LEU A 683 -0.74 -33.98 4.55
N GLY A 684 0.40 -33.96 3.83
CA GLY A 684 1.50 -34.93 3.92
C GLY A 684 2.59 -34.65 4.97
N ARG A 685 2.42 -33.65 5.87
CA ARG A 685 3.44 -33.21 6.88
C ARG A 685 4.74 -32.61 6.31
N LEU A 686 4.73 -32.12 5.08
CA LEU A 686 5.87 -31.39 4.49
C LEU A 686 5.67 -29.88 4.70
N ASP A 687 6.77 -29.11 4.76
CA ASP A 687 6.72 -27.65 4.85
C ASP A 687 6.28 -27.07 3.49
N PRO A 688 5.15 -26.35 3.41
CA PRO A 688 4.67 -25.71 2.19
C PRO A 688 5.72 -24.89 1.44
N LEU A 689 6.52 -24.10 2.17
CA LEU A 689 7.49 -23.21 1.55
C LEU A 689 8.62 -23.98 0.87
N ASP A 690 9.03 -25.11 1.45
CA ASP A 690 10.07 -25.96 0.85
C ASP A 690 9.59 -26.59 -0.46
N GLU A 691 8.32 -27.00 -0.55
CA GLU A 691 7.72 -27.53 -1.78
C GLU A 691 7.61 -26.45 -2.87
N PHE A 692 7.22 -25.23 -2.47
CA PHE A 692 7.21 -24.08 -3.38
C PHE A 692 8.62 -23.83 -3.94
N HIS A 693 9.65 -23.78 -3.09
CA HIS A 693 11.03 -23.59 -3.53
C HIS A 693 11.54 -24.71 -4.45
N ARG A 694 11.18 -25.98 -4.18
CA ARG A 694 11.57 -27.12 -5.01
C ARG A 694 10.98 -27.06 -6.43
N SER A 695 9.84 -26.39 -6.60
CA SER A 695 9.21 -26.21 -7.90
C SER A 695 9.73 -24.93 -8.58
N ALA A 696 9.82 -23.83 -7.83
CA ALA A 696 10.17 -22.51 -8.36
C ALA A 696 11.61 -22.39 -8.88
N VAL A 697 12.59 -23.01 -8.21
CA VAL A 697 14.01 -22.86 -8.57
C VAL A 697 14.35 -23.58 -9.89
N PRO A 698 13.95 -24.85 -10.11
CA PRO A 698 14.16 -25.50 -11.40
C PRO A 698 13.44 -24.81 -12.57
N ALA A 699 12.18 -24.39 -12.38
CA ALA A 699 11.41 -23.69 -13.41
C ALA A 699 12.14 -22.42 -13.90
N PHE A 700 12.65 -21.61 -12.97
CA PHE A 700 13.41 -20.41 -13.31
C PHE A 700 14.76 -20.70 -13.98
N ASN A 701 15.47 -21.75 -13.56
CA ASN A 701 16.76 -22.10 -14.19
C ASN A 701 16.60 -22.54 -15.65
N ASP A 702 15.44 -23.07 -16.00
CA ASP A 702 15.08 -23.49 -17.37
C ASP A 702 14.60 -22.31 -18.25
N LEU A 703 14.24 -21.18 -17.62
CA LEU A 703 13.71 -20.00 -18.30
C LEU A 703 14.71 -19.38 -19.29
N PHE A 704 15.97 -19.18 -18.89
CA PHE A 704 16.97 -18.55 -19.78
C PHE A 704 17.35 -19.42 -20.99
N PRO A 705 17.62 -20.73 -20.85
CA PRO A 705 17.78 -21.62 -22.01
C PRO A 705 16.58 -21.59 -22.96
N LYS A 706 15.35 -21.56 -22.43
CA LYS A 706 14.13 -21.45 -23.23
C LYS A 706 14.05 -20.12 -23.99
N ILE A 707 14.44 -18.99 -23.37
CA ILE A 707 14.48 -17.69 -24.06
C ILE A 707 15.42 -17.76 -25.26
N GLU A 708 16.64 -18.26 -25.07
CA GLU A 708 17.63 -18.37 -26.14
C GLU A 708 17.14 -19.30 -27.25
N GLN A 709 16.59 -20.45 -26.91
CA GLN A 709 16.01 -21.39 -27.87
C GLN A 709 14.88 -20.74 -28.70
N ARG A 710 13.86 -20.16 -28.05
CA ARG A 710 12.73 -19.53 -28.75
C ARG A 710 13.18 -18.34 -29.61
N THR A 711 14.21 -17.62 -29.17
CA THR A 711 14.82 -16.52 -29.94
C THR A 711 15.39 -17.03 -31.26
N LEU A 712 16.18 -18.10 -31.22
CA LEU A 712 16.77 -18.71 -32.41
C LEU A 712 15.72 -19.30 -33.35
N GLU A 713 14.73 -20.02 -32.81
CA GLU A 713 13.63 -20.62 -33.58
C GLU A 713 12.79 -19.56 -34.30
N THR A 714 12.52 -18.44 -33.61
CA THR A 714 11.78 -17.32 -34.22
C THR A 714 12.58 -16.69 -35.35
N PHE A 715 13.87 -16.42 -35.14
CA PHE A 715 14.73 -15.83 -36.16
C PHE A 715 14.83 -16.72 -37.42
N GLU A 716 14.94 -18.04 -37.26
CA GLU A 716 14.97 -18.99 -38.37
C GLU A 716 13.67 -19.01 -39.19
N SER A 717 12.54 -18.67 -38.55
CA SER A 717 11.21 -18.71 -39.18
C SER A 717 10.81 -17.43 -39.93
N ILE A 718 11.59 -16.35 -39.82
CA ILE A 718 11.23 -15.03 -40.34
C ILE A 718 12.11 -14.62 -41.52
N GLU A 719 11.56 -13.77 -42.38
CA GLU A 719 12.33 -13.09 -43.43
C GLU A 719 12.67 -11.67 -42.94
N VAL A 720 13.96 -11.34 -42.86
CA VAL A 720 14.42 -10.03 -42.39
C VAL A 720 14.55 -9.08 -43.58
N THR A 721 13.71 -8.04 -43.61
CA THR A 721 13.78 -6.94 -44.58
C THR A 721 14.27 -5.65 -43.93
N GLU A 722 14.68 -4.64 -44.71
CA GLU A 722 15.19 -3.35 -44.18
C GLU A 722 14.20 -2.66 -43.21
N ASP A 723 12.90 -2.81 -43.48
CA ASP A 723 11.80 -2.21 -42.70
C ASP A 723 11.15 -3.19 -41.70
N TRP A 724 11.81 -4.31 -41.38
CA TRP A 724 11.25 -5.37 -40.53
C TRP A 724 10.64 -4.82 -39.23
N GLN A 725 9.43 -5.29 -38.92
CA GLN A 725 8.70 -4.97 -37.70
C GLN A 725 8.38 -6.24 -36.89
N PRO A 726 8.30 -6.16 -35.54
CA PRO A 726 7.99 -7.30 -34.69
C PRO A 726 6.70 -8.05 -35.07
N GLU A 727 5.69 -7.33 -35.58
CA GLU A 727 4.41 -7.88 -36.01
C GLU A 727 4.54 -8.87 -37.18
N GLU A 728 5.56 -8.70 -38.04
CA GLU A 728 5.85 -9.63 -39.15
C GLU A 728 6.24 -11.02 -38.66
N ALA A 729 6.75 -11.11 -37.42
CA ALA A 729 7.13 -12.35 -36.76
C ALA A 729 6.05 -12.88 -35.80
N THR A 730 4.81 -12.39 -35.89
CA THR A 730 3.72 -12.71 -34.93
C THR A 730 4.08 -12.41 -33.47
N LEU A 731 5.02 -11.49 -33.23
CA LEU A 731 5.41 -11.06 -31.88
C LEU A 731 4.43 -10.01 -31.37
N VAL A 732 3.18 -10.43 -31.16
CA VAL A 732 2.11 -9.54 -30.71
C VAL A 732 2.29 -9.24 -29.23
N ARG A 733 2.79 -8.05 -28.92
CA ARG A 733 2.82 -7.53 -27.55
C ARG A 733 1.43 -7.00 -27.17
N PRO A 734 1.05 -7.03 -25.88
CA PRO A 734 -0.23 -6.48 -25.43
C PRO A 734 -0.40 -5.01 -25.85
N SER A 735 -1.49 -4.71 -26.55
CA SER A 735 -1.75 -3.38 -27.11
C SER A 735 -2.20 -2.35 -26.07
N ALA A 736 -2.71 -2.82 -24.94
CA ALA A 736 -3.04 -2.03 -23.77
C ALA A 736 -2.62 -2.77 -22.51
N THR A 737 -1.82 -2.10 -21.69
CA THR A 737 -1.47 -2.55 -20.33
C THR A 737 -2.20 -1.68 -19.30
N TRP A 738 -2.66 -2.31 -18.23
CA TRP A 738 -3.26 -1.61 -17.11
C TRP A 738 -2.71 -2.14 -15.79
N THR A 739 -2.88 -1.35 -14.75
CA THR A 739 -2.33 -1.63 -13.44
C THR A 739 -3.42 -1.63 -12.37
N TYR A 740 -3.26 -2.49 -11.37
CA TYR A 740 -4.16 -2.54 -10.22
C TYR A 740 -3.45 -3.04 -8.95
N LEU A 741 -4.04 -2.71 -7.80
CA LEU A 741 -3.64 -3.18 -6.47
C LEU A 741 -4.60 -4.29 -6.03
N VAL A 742 -4.05 -5.41 -5.57
CA VAL A 742 -4.86 -6.51 -5.01
C VAL A 742 -4.98 -6.32 -3.50
N HIS A 743 -6.17 -5.95 -3.03
CA HIS A 743 -6.47 -5.84 -1.60
C HIS A 743 -7.15 -7.10 -1.03
N ASP A 744 -7.44 -8.09 -1.88
CA ASP A 744 -8.06 -9.33 -1.44
C ASP A 744 -7.10 -10.22 -0.69
N ASN A 745 -7.64 -10.90 0.31
CA ASN A 745 -6.94 -11.79 1.20
C ASN A 745 -6.85 -13.17 0.54
N PRO A 746 -5.71 -13.56 -0.08
CA PRO A 746 -5.58 -14.84 -0.80
C PRO A 746 -5.67 -16.05 0.14
N PHE A 747 -5.72 -15.81 1.46
CA PHE A 747 -5.48 -16.79 2.51
C PHE A 747 -6.74 -17.11 3.33
N GLY A 748 -7.94 -16.92 2.76
CA GLY A 748 -9.23 -17.07 3.43
C GLY A 748 -9.47 -18.42 4.15
N SER A 749 -8.66 -19.46 3.90
CA SER A 749 -8.69 -20.74 4.62
C SER A 749 -7.51 -20.96 5.61
N GLU A 750 -6.41 -20.21 5.49
CA GLU A 750 -5.27 -20.28 6.41
C GLU A 750 -5.53 -19.48 7.69
N LEU A 751 -6.28 -18.37 7.59
CA LEU A 751 -6.58 -17.48 8.70
C LEU A 751 -7.19 -18.25 9.88
N ASP A 752 -8.16 -19.13 9.63
CA ASP A 752 -8.84 -19.93 10.64
C ASP A 752 -7.90 -20.95 11.33
N ARG A 753 -6.96 -21.53 10.57
CA ARG A 753 -5.95 -22.47 11.11
C ARG A 753 -4.90 -21.73 11.92
N LEU A 754 -4.46 -20.56 11.46
CA LEU A 754 -3.46 -19.70 12.10
C LEU A 754 -3.95 -19.11 13.42
N ILE A 755 -5.20 -18.64 13.46
CA ILE A 755 -5.87 -18.15 14.68
C ILE A 755 -5.81 -19.21 15.78
N SER A 756 -6.10 -20.47 15.45
CA SER A 756 -6.08 -21.59 16.41
C SER A 756 -4.69 -21.94 16.97
N ALA A 757 -3.62 -21.62 16.23
CA ALA A 757 -2.22 -21.92 16.60
C ALA A 757 -1.57 -20.78 17.39
N VAL A 758 -1.85 -19.53 17.01
CA VAL A 758 -1.34 -18.32 17.68
C VAL A 758 -2.03 -18.14 19.04
N GLY A 759 -3.35 -18.32 19.10
CA GLY A 759 -4.11 -18.24 20.35
C GLY A 759 -3.59 -19.21 21.42
N ARG A 760 -3.17 -20.44 21.04
CA ARG A 760 -2.55 -21.42 21.95
C ARG A 760 -1.14 -21.05 22.44
N ARG A 761 -0.35 -20.28 21.67
CA ARG A 761 0.98 -19.81 22.10
C ARG A 761 0.88 -18.61 23.04
N LEU A 762 -0.04 -17.68 22.77
CA LEU A 762 -0.20 -16.45 23.56
C LEU A 762 -0.89 -16.70 24.91
N THR A 763 -1.79 -17.69 24.98
CA THR A 763 -2.41 -18.15 26.26
C THR A 763 -1.42 -18.90 27.16
N SER A 764 -0.25 -19.30 26.66
CA SER A 764 0.73 -20.12 27.39
C SER A 764 1.89 -19.34 28.04
N ARG A 765 1.83 -17.99 28.09
CA ARG A 765 2.86 -17.14 28.71
C ARG A 765 2.34 -16.20 29.79
#